data_AF-A0A6J3HQA4-F1
#
_entry.id   AF-A0A6J3HQA4-F1
#
_cell.length_a   1.000
_cell.length_b   1.000
_cell.length_c   1.000
_cell.angle_alpha   90.00
_cell.angle_beta   90.00
_cell.angle_gamma   90.00
#
_symmetry.space_group_name_H-M   'P 1'
#
loop_
_entity.id
_entity.type
_entity.pdbx_description
1 polymer ?
#
loop_
_entity_poly.entity_id
_entity_poly.type
_entity_poly.pdbx_seq_one_letter_code
_entity_poly.pdbx_strand_id
1 'polypeptide(L)'
;MQEAIILLALLGAMSGGEAQHLIFLPATGAVAENSPPGTLVHNFSVKLAASLSPVIPGFPLIINSNPLTEAFRVNWLTGTDFEVVTTGMEQLDFETGPNIFDLQIYVKDEVGVTDLQVLTVQVTDVNEPPRFQGNLAEGLQLYIVEGANPGFIYQVEAFDPEDTGQNIPLSYFLISPSKSFGMSANGTLFSTTELDFEAGPSSFHLIVEVRDSGGLGASTAIQVNIVNLNDEAPHFTSPTRVYTILEELSPGTIVANITAEDPDEEGLPSHLLYSITTVSKYFMINQLTGAIEVAQRIDRDAGELRQNPTISLEVLVKDRPYGGQENRIQITFTVEDINDNPATCQRFTFSIMVPERTANGTLLLDLNNFCFDDDSEAPNNRFNFTTPSGAGSGSRFLQDPAGSGKIVLIGDLDYENPSNLAAGNKYVVIIQVQDVGAPYYKNNIYIYILTSPENEFPLIFDRPSYVFSVSERRPARTRVGQVRATDKDLPQSSLVYSISTGGASLQYPNVFWINPKTGELQLVTKVDYETTPVYILRIQATNSEDTSSVTVTVNILEENDEKPICTPNSYFLALPVDLKVGTNIQNFKLTCTDLDSSPRSFRYSIGAGNVNNHFTFSPNAGSNVTRLLLTSRFDYAGGLDKIWDYKLLVYVTDDNLLSGRKQAEALVETGTVTLSIKVIPHPTTVITSPRPRVTYQVLRKNVYSPSA
;
A
#
# COMPACT_ATOMS: atom_id res chain seq x y z
N MET A 1 -6.53 -77.49 86.36
CA MET A 1 -5.78 -77.74 87.61
C MET A 1 -6.08 -76.63 88.61
N GLN A 2 -6.97 -76.86 89.57
CA GLN A 2 -6.88 -76.32 90.92
C GLN A 2 -7.81 -77.15 91.82
N GLU A 3 -7.21 -77.85 92.80
CA GLU A 3 -7.85 -78.54 93.94
C GLU A 3 -8.73 -79.77 93.61
N ALA A 4 -8.69 -80.91 94.30
CA ALA A 4 -8.03 -81.34 95.52
C ALA A 4 -7.84 -82.88 95.51
N ILE A 5 -6.76 -83.31 96.18
CA ILE A 5 -6.49 -84.69 96.62
C ILE A 5 -7.31 -84.95 97.91
N ILE A 6 -7.51 -86.24 98.26
CA ILE A 6 -8.01 -86.82 99.54
C ILE A 6 -9.46 -87.35 99.36
N LEU A 7 -9.82 -88.64 99.51
CA LEU A 7 -9.44 -89.65 100.50
C LEU A 7 -9.80 -91.07 99.98
N LEU A 8 -8.91 -92.05 100.17
CA LEU A 8 -9.21 -93.48 100.07
C LEU A 8 -9.38 -94.07 101.49
N ALA A 9 -10.25 -95.08 101.60
CA ALA A 9 -10.42 -96.05 102.69
C ALA A 9 -11.34 -95.67 103.87
N LEU A 10 -12.51 -96.34 104.00
CA LEU A 10 -12.67 -97.57 104.79
C LEU A 10 -14.14 -98.07 104.79
N LEU A 11 -14.29 -99.36 105.10
CA LEU A 11 -15.50 -100.18 105.30
C LEU A 11 -16.07 -100.76 104.00
N GLY A 12 -16.21 -102.07 103.83
CA GLY A 12 -16.06 -103.19 104.76
C GLY A 12 -16.64 -104.40 104.03
N ALA A 13 -15.98 -105.54 104.11
CA ALA A 13 -16.42 -106.76 103.43
C ALA A 13 -17.83 -107.17 103.87
N MET A 14 -18.75 -107.29 102.92
CA MET A 14 -19.93 -108.14 103.00
C MET A 14 -20.16 -108.86 101.67
N SER A 15 -20.15 -110.20 101.75
CA SER A 15 -20.76 -111.23 100.90
C SER A 15 -20.78 -111.05 99.37
N GLY A 16 -20.17 -112.01 98.67
CA GLY A 16 -20.03 -112.03 97.22
C GLY A 16 -21.33 -111.95 96.40
N GLY A 17 -21.21 -111.21 95.29
CA GLY A 17 -21.98 -111.35 94.06
C GLY A 17 -21.00 -111.35 92.88
N GLU A 18 -21.22 -112.21 91.88
CA GLU A 18 -20.41 -112.29 90.66
C GLU A 18 -20.42 -110.94 89.91
N ALA A 19 -19.28 -110.56 89.31
CA ALA A 19 -19.12 -109.28 88.63
C ALA A 19 -19.80 -109.26 87.24
N GLN A 20 -20.17 -108.07 86.76
CA GLN A 20 -20.51 -107.84 85.35
C GLN A 20 -19.27 -108.06 84.48
N HIS A 21 -19.46 -108.54 83.25
CA HIS A 21 -18.36 -108.69 82.29
C HIS A 21 -18.72 -108.06 80.95
N LEU A 22 -17.92 -107.09 80.50
CA LEU A 22 -17.94 -106.59 79.14
C LEU A 22 -17.49 -107.70 78.18
N ILE A 23 -18.39 -108.15 77.32
CA ILE A 23 -18.14 -109.16 76.29
C ILE A 23 -17.67 -108.43 75.02
N PHE A 24 -16.66 -108.99 74.36
CA PHE A 24 -15.98 -108.41 73.19
C PHE A 24 -15.14 -107.17 73.50
N LEU A 25 -14.74 -107.03 74.78
CA LEU A 25 -13.71 -106.10 75.27
C LEU A 25 -12.75 -106.85 76.24
N PRO A 26 -11.45 -106.53 76.30
CA PRO A 26 -10.77 -105.51 75.52
C PRO A 26 -10.67 -105.88 74.03
N ALA A 27 -10.71 -104.88 73.14
CA ALA A 27 -10.67 -105.07 71.69
C ALA A 27 -9.99 -103.89 70.98
N THR A 28 -9.74 -104.06 69.68
CA THR A 28 -9.24 -102.99 68.80
C THR A 28 -10.24 -102.73 67.70
N GLY A 29 -10.74 -101.50 67.63
CA GLY A 29 -11.59 -101.00 66.53
C GLY A 29 -10.77 -100.13 65.58
N ALA A 30 -11.25 -99.98 64.35
CA ALA A 30 -10.62 -99.11 63.37
C ALA A 30 -11.65 -98.17 62.75
N VAL A 31 -11.26 -96.93 62.49
CA VAL A 31 -12.08 -95.94 61.82
C VAL A 31 -11.21 -95.12 60.89
N ALA A 32 -11.68 -94.85 59.68
CA ALA A 32 -10.98 -93.95 58.78
C ALA A 32 -10.96 -92.53 59.37
N GLU A 33 -9.88 -91.81 59.17
CA GLU A 33 -9.85 -90.38 59.47
C GLU A 33 -10.93 -89.62 58.68
N ASN A 34 -11.26 -88.41 59.13
CA ASN A 34 -12.30 -87.56 58.54
C ASN A 34 -13.68 -88.26 58.37
N SER A 35 -13.88 -89.40 59.02
CA SER A 35 -15.14 -90.16 58.96
C SER A 35 -16.31 -89.31 59.44
N PRO A 36 -17.47 -89.35 58.76
CA PRO A 36 -18.63 -88.57 59.17
C PRO A 36 -19.11 -88.98 60.58
N PRO A 37 -19.84 -88.09 61.27
CA PRO A 37 -20.44 -88.40 62.56
C PRO A 37 -21.34 -89.65 62.50
N GLY A 38 -21.24 -90.53 63.49
CA GLY A 38 -22.02 -91.77 63.58
C GLY A 38 -21.40 -92.97 62.89
N THR A 39 -20.17 -92.86 62.39
CA THR A 39 -19.43 -93.99 61.82
C THR A 39 -19.13 -95.02 62.91
N LEU A 40 -19.49 -96.28 62.66
CA LEU A 40 -19.30 -97.40 63.59
C LEU A 40 -17.80 -97.71 63.77
N VAL A 41 -17.37 -97.79 65.03
CA VAL A 41 -16.00 -98.13 65.41
C VAL A 41 -15.90 -99.57 65.94
N HIS A 42 -16.80 -99.95 66.87
CA HIS A 42 -16.83 -101.30 67.44
C HIS A 42 -18.17 -101.62 68.12
N ASN A 43 -18.55 -102.90 68.13
CA ASN A 43 -19.73 -103.41 68.83
C ASN A 43 -19.31 -104.24 70.04
N PHE A 44 -19.99 -104.08 71.18
CA PHE A 44 -19.75 -104.84 72.39
C PHE A 44 -21.03 -105.08 73.18
N SER A 45 -21.00 -106.01 74.13
CA SER A 45 -22.19 -106.34 74.94
C SER A 45 -21.83 -106.45 76.42
N VAL A 46 -22.81 -106.31 77.32
CA VAL A 46 -22.61 -106.46 78.76
C VAL A 46 -23.25 -107.76 79.24
N LYS A 47 -22.46 -108.67 79.82
CA LYS A 47 -22.98 -109.83 80.53
C LYS A 47 -23.46 -109.40 81.92
N LEU A 48 -24.75 -109.53 82.18
CA LEU A 48 -25.33 -109.25 83.49
C LEU A 48 -24.89 -110.31 84.52
N ALA A 49 -24.67 -109.88 85.76
CA ALA A 49 -24.40 -110.76 86.88
C ALA A 49 -25.58 -111.72 87.16
N ALA A 50 -25.36 -112.76 87.96
CA ALA A 50 -26.39 -113.76 88.31
C ALA A 50 -27.68 -113.17 88.94
N SER A 51 -27.64 -111.92 89.43
CA SER A 51 -28.81 -111.18 89.93
C SER A 51 -29.74 -110.65 88.81
N LEU A 52 -29.36 -110.76 87.53
CA LEU A 52 -30.08 -110.24 86.36
C LEU A 52 -30.43 -108.73 86.46
N SER A 53 -29.66 -107.98 87.26
CA SER A 53 -29.87 -106.54 87.43
C SER A 53 -29.48 -105.78 86.16
N PRO A 54 -30.34 -104.91 85.60
CA PRO A 54 -30.03 -104.18 84.38
C PRO A 54 -28.90 -103.16 84.58
N VAL A 55 -28.21 -102.82 83.48
CA VAL A 55 -27.26 -101.70 83.44
C VAL A 55 -28.02 -100.40 83.70
N ILE A 56 -27.47 -99.51 84.54
CA ILE A 56 -28.13 -98.23 84.88
C ILE A 56 -28.23 -97.36 83.62
N PRO A 57 -29.36 -96.66 83.38
CA PRO A 57 -29.47 -95.66 82.33
C PRO A 57 -28.34 -94.62 82.41
N GLY A 58 -27.60 -94.46 81.31
CA GLY A 58 -26.41 -93.61 81.25
C GLY A 58 -25.07 -94.36 81.37
N PHE A 59 -25.07 -95.69 81.53
CA PHE A 59 -23.89 -96.55 81.34
C PHE A 59 -24.13 -97.51 80.17
N PRO A 60 -23.08 -98.04 79.50
CA PRO A 60 -21.64 -97.80 79.69
C PRO A 60 -21.20 -96.37 79.33
N LEU A 61 -20.18 -95.86 80.02
CA LEU A 61 -19.56 -94.56 79.78
C LEU A 61 -18.11 -94.75 79.36
N ILE A 62 -17.64 -93.85 78.49
CA ILE A 62 -16.21 -93.65 78.27
C ILE A 62 -15.70 -92.78 79.42
N ILE A 63 -14.92 -93.35 80.34
CA ILE A 63 -14.38 -92.62 81.49
C ILE A 63 -12.88 -92.39 81.31
N ASN A 64 -12.46 -91.13 81.35
CA ASN A 64 -11.07 -90.76 81.59
C ASN A 64 -10.01 -91.39 80.66
N SER A 65 -10.27 -91.30 79.37
CA SER A 65 -9.30 -91.50 78.30
C SER A 65 -9.17 -90.14 77.60
N ASN A 66 -7.96 -89.60 77.40
CA ASN A 66 -7.56 -88.40 76.60
C ASN A 66 -8.61 -87.26 76.36
N PRO A 67 -8.28 -85.94 76.50
CA PRO A 67 -9.20 -84.84 76.15
C PRO A 67 -9.88 -84.94 74.76
N LEU A 68 -9.29 -85.66 73.80
CA LEU A 68 -9.86 -85.89 72.46
C LEU A 68 -10.86 -87.06 72.36
N THR A 69 -11.26 -87.70 73.48
CA THR A 69 -12.23 -88.80 73.45
C THR A 69 -13.68 -88.36 73.28
N GLU A 70 -13.95 -87.05 73.33
CA GLU A 70 -15.22 -86.48 72.85
C GLU A 70 -15.47 -86.78 71.36
N ALA A 71 -14.44 -87.20 70.61
CA ALA A 71 -14.56 -87.77 69.26
C ALA A 71 -15.41 -89.05 69.19
N PHE A 72 -15.61 -89.76 70.31
CA PHE A 72 -16.32 -91.03 70.37
C PHE A 72 -17.47 -91.00 71.38
N ARG A 73 -18.54 -91.72 71.08
CA ARG A 73 -19.63 -91.95 72.03
C ARG A 73 -20.11 -93.39 71.97
N VAL A 74 -20.66 -93.86 73.09
CA VAL A 74 -21.34 -95.15 73.17
C VAL A 74 -22.83 -94.94 72.89
N ASN A 75 -23.38 -95.63 71.90
CA ASN A 75 -24.83 -95.70 71.70
C ASN A 75 -25.39 -97.00 72.29
N TRP A 76 -26.60 -96.91 72.84
CA TRP A 76 -27.37 -98.07 73.27
C TRP A 76 -28.12 -98.65 72.06
N LEU A 77 -27.86 -99.91 71.70
CA LEU A 77 -28.58 -100.60 70.63
C LEU A 77 -29.87 -101.23 71.16
N THR A 78 -29.78 -102.44 71.72
CA THR A 78 -30.92 -103.19 72.26
C THR A 78 -30.49 -104.12 73.38
N GLY A 79 -31.28 -104.23 74.45
CA GLY A 79 -30.98 -105.14 75.56
C GLY A 79 -29.63 -104.81 76.20
N THR A 80 -28.67 -105.71 76.05
CA THR A 80 -27.31 -105.61 76.59
C THR A 80 -26.25 -105.25 75.54
N ASP A 81 -26.65 -104.88 74.31
CA ASP A 81 -25.74 -104.60 73.19
C ASP A 81 -25.54 -103.10 72.97
N PHE A 82 -24.29 -102.71 72.71
CA PHE A 82 -23.82 -101.34 72.58
C PHE A 82 -22.85 -101.20 71.41
N GLU A 83 -22.75 -99.98 70.87
CA GLU A 83 -21.77 -99.64 69.84
C GLU A 83 -21.00 -98.39 70.24
N VAL A 84 -19.74 -98.30 69.80
CA VAL A 84 -18.97 -97.06 69.81
C VAL A 84 -19.00 -96.46 68.41
N VAL A 85 -19.38 -95.20 68.30
CA VAL A 85 -19.42 -94.45 67.03
C VAL A 85 -18.69 -93.12 67.16
N THR A 86 -18.30 -92.53 66.02
CA THR A 86 -17.75 -91.17 65.97
C THR A 86 -18.82 -90.12 66.29
N THR A 87 -18.42 -89.00 66.89
CA THR A 87 -19.32 -87.88 67.22
C THR A 87 -19.24 -86.72 66.24
N GLY A 88 -18.06 -86.52 65.65
CA GLY A 88 -17.69 -85.33 64.86
C GLY A 88 -17.51 -84.05 65.67
N MET A 89 -17.49 -84.11 67.00
CA MET A 89 -17.19 -82.96 67.85
C MET A 89 -15.71 -82.59 67.83
N GLU A 90 -14.86 -83.59 67.63
CA GLU A 90 -13.43 -83.46 67.36
C GLU A 90 -13.14 -84.12 66.01
N GLN A 91 -12.29 -83.50 65.20
CA GLN A 91 -11.89 -84.04 63.91
C GLN A 91 -10.82 -85.11 64.12
N LEU A 92 -11.07 -86.31 63.59
CA LEU A 92 -10.07 -87.36 63.52
C LEU A 92 -9.23 -87.08 62.27
N ASP A 93 -8.11 -86.40 62.44
CA ASP A 93 -7.11 -86.08 61.42
C ASP A 93 -5.85 -86.89 61.77
N PHE A 94 -5.44 -87.78 60.87
CA PHE A 94 -4.34 -88.73 61.09
C PHE A 94 -2.97 -88.05 61.00
N GLU A 95 -2.87 -86.94 60.27
CA GLU A 95 -1.63 -86.21 60.02
C GLU A 95 -1.28 -85.27 61.17
N THR A 96 -2.30 -84.67 61.81
CA THR A 96 -2.12 -83.66 62.86
C THR A 96 -2.54 -84.12 64.25
N GLY A 97 -3.36 -85.17 64.34
CA GLY A 97 -3.93 -85.69 65.58
C GLY A 97 -3.26 -86.97 66.12
N PRO A 98 -3.78 -87.54 67.23
CA PRO A 98 -3.38 -88.85 67.69
C PRO A 98 -4.06 -89.96 66.89
N ASN A 99 -3.29 -90.95 66.42
CA ASN A 99 -3.79 -91.99 65.52
C ASN A 99 -4.28 -93.23 66.28
N ILE A 100 -4.16 -93.22 67.62
CA ILE A 100 -4.59 -94.28 68.52
C ILE A 100 -5.28 -93.67 69.74
N PHE A 101 -6.48 -94.15 70.06
CA PHE A 101 -7.24 -93.74 71.22
C PHE A 101 -7.58 -94.96 72.10
N ASP A 102 -7.15 -94.97 73.35
CA ASP A 102 -7.51 -96.01 74.30
C ASP A 102 -8.74 -95.59 75.10
N LEU A 103 -9.94 -96.00 74.66
CA LEU A 103 -11.21 -95.67 75.30
C LEU A 103 -11.47 -96.60 76.49
N GLN A 104 -11.54 -96.04 77.69
CA GLN A 104 -11.85 -96.76 78.91
C GLN A 104 -13.37 -96.90 79.08
N ILE A 105 -13.93 -98.04 78.68
CA ILE A 105 -15.35 -98.34 78.75
C ILE A 105 -15.70 -98.87 80.13
N TYR A 106 -16.47 -98.08 80.88
CA TYR A 106 -16.90 -98.37 82.24
C TYR A 106 -18.39 -98.64 82.31
N VAL A 107 -18.77 -99.74 82.94
CA VAL A 107 -20.17 -100.12 83.16
C VAL A 107 -20.45 -100.31 84.65
N LYS A 108 -21.68 -99.98 85.05
CA LYS A 108 -22.16 -100.11 86.43
C LYS A 108 -23.64 -100.52 86.47
N ASP A 109 -24.03 -101.40 87.38
CA ASP A 109 -25.45 -101.71 87.67
C ASP A 109 -26.03 -101.05 88.92
N GLU A 110 -27.36 -101.22 89.06
CA GLU A 110 -28.18 -100.76 90.17
C GLU A 110 -27.74 -101.28 91.55
N VAL A 111 -27.00 -102.40 91.59
CA VAL A 111 -26.52 -103.03 92.84
C VAL A 111 -25.07 -102.63 93.15
N GLY A 112 -24.44 -101.86 92.25
CA GLY A 112 -23.12 -101.25 92.45
C GLY A 112 -21.95 -102.08 91.95
N VAL A 113 -22.18 -103.15 91.19
CA VAL A 113 -21.13 -103.94 90.52
C VAL A 113 -20.63 -103.18 89.30
N THR A 114 -19.32 -103.23 89.06
CA THR A 114 -18.65 -102.44 88.01
C THR A 114 -17.68 -103.29 87.21
N ASP A 115 -17.53 -103.00 85.92
CA ASP A 115 -16.45 -103.52 85.05
C ASP A 115 -15.84 -102.39 84.21
N LEU A 116 -14.56 -102.51 83.89
CA LEU A 116 -13.78 -101.52 83.14
C LEU A 116 -12.88 -102.24 82.14
N GLN A 117 -13.10 -102.00 80.85
CA GLN A 117 -12.25 -102.54 79.78
C GLN A 117 -11.82 -101.45 78.81
N VAL A 118 -10.74 -101.68 78.08
CA VAL A 118 -10.20 -100.72 77.09
C VAL A 118 -10.61 -101.15 75.67
N LEU A 119 -11.15 -100.21 74.90
CA LEU A 119 -11.26 -100.29 73.45
C LEU A 119 -10.18 -99.40 72.83
N THR A 120 -9.18 -99.99 72.19
CA THR A 120 -8.19 -99.24 71.44
C THR A 120 -8.76 -98.94 70.05
N VAL A 121 -8.96 -97.67 69.72
CA VAL A 121 -9.38 -97.22 68.40
C VAL A 121 -8.16 -96.79 67.60
N GLN A 122 -7.93 -97.44 66.47
CA GLN A 122 -6.91 -97.03 65.51
C GLN A 122 -7.57 -96.19 64.42
N VAL A 123 -7.10 -94.96 64.24
CA VAL A 123 -7.45 -94.15 63.08
C VAL A 123 -6.64 -94.66 61.90
N THR A 124 -7.29 -94.91 60.78
CA THR A 124 -6.61 -95.28 59.53
C THR A 124 -6.54 -94.09 58.60
N ASP A 125 -5.33 -93.79 58.15
CA ASP A 125 -4.97 -92.81 57.12
C ASP A 125 -5.78 -92.99 55.82
N VAL A 126 -6.28 -91.88 55.27
CA VAL A 126 -6.95 -91.77 53.98
C VAL A 126 -6.39 -90.59 53.19
N ASN A 127 -5.66 -90.91 52.12
CA ASN A 127 -5.12 -89.95 51.14
C ASN A 127 -6.05 -88.76 50.82
N GLU A 128 -5.58 -87.57 51.17
CA GLU A 128 -6.17 -86.25 51.00
C GLU A 128 -5.60 -85.54 49.77
N PRO A 129 -6.30 -84.53 49.20
CA PRO A 129 -5.74 -83.77 48.09
C PRO A 129 -4.60 -82.84 48.55
N PRO A 130 -3.59 -82.59 47.70
CA PRO A 130 -2.53 -81.65 47.98
C PRO A 130 -3.06 -80.23 48.21
N ARG A 131 -2.34 -79.43 49.02
CA ARG A 131 -2.76 -78.08 49.45
C ARG A 131 -1.69 -77.04 49.12
N PHE A 132 -2.14 -75.89 48.60
CA PHE A 132 -1.28 -74.71 48.45
C PHE A 132 -1.14 -73.97 49.79
N GLN A 133 0.02 -73.34 50.02
CA GLN A 133 0.29 -72.56 51.23
C GLN A 133 0.34 -71.05 50.95
N GLY A 134 0.04 -70.26 51.97
CA GLY A 134 0.11 -68.80 51.93
C GLY A 134 -0.76 -68.19 50.82
N ASN A 135 -0.23 -67.18 50.14
CA ASN A 135 -0.97 -66.44 49.10
C ASN A 135 -1.40 -67.33 47.91
N LEU A 136 -0.68 -68.44 47.65
CA LEU A 136 -1.07 -69.38 46.60
C LEU A 136 -2.40 -70.09 46.89
N ALA A 137 -2.84 -70.19 48.15
CA ALA A 137 -4.12 -70.80 48.49
C ALA A 137 -5.33 -69.93 48.09
N GLU A 138 -5.16 -68.60 48.09
CA GLU A 138 -6.21 -67.64 47.74
C GLU A 138 -6.09 -67.11 46.29
N GLY A 139 -4.94 -67.34 45.66
CA GLY A 139 -4.60 -66.89 44.31
C GLY A 139 -3.44 -65.88 44.33
N LEU A 140 -2.54 -65.97 43.35
CA LEU A 140 -1.30 -65.20 43.31
C LEU A 140 -1.28 -64.20 42.15
N GLN A 141 -0.88 -62.96 42.43
CA GLN A 141 -0.60 -61.96 41.40
C GLN A 141 0.91 -61.82 41.20
N LEU A 142 1.36 -61.94 39.96
CA LEU A 142 2.75 -61.79 39.54
C LEU A 142 2.86 -60.60 38.59
N TYR A 143 4.00 -59.92 38.63
CA TYR A 143 4.32 -58.79 37.75
C TYR A 143 5.61 -59.10 37.01
N ILE A 144 5.55 -59.10 35.68
CA ILE A 144 6.70 -59.38 34.81
C ILE A 144 6.90 -58.18 33.92
N VAL A 145 8.13 -57.69 33.86
CA VAL A 145 8.50 -56.60 32.97
C VAL A 145 8.58 -57.13 31.54
N GLU A 146 8.04 -56.39 30.58
CA GLU A 146 8.16 -56.76 29.17
C GLU A 146 9.61 -56.74 28.65
N GLY A 147 9.83 -57.33 27.47
CA GLY A 147 11.18 -57.54 26.92
C GLY A 147 12.06 -58.50 27.74
N ALA A 148 11.49 -59.12 28.78
CA ALA A 148 12.18 -60.12 29.56
C ALA A 148 12.39 -61.38 28.70
N ASN A 149 13.65 -61.85 28.64
CA ASN A 149 14.00 -63.08 27.96
C ASN A 149 13.13 -64.26 28.45
N PRO A 150 12.69 -65.15 27.54
CA PRO A 150 11.94 -66.34 27.91
C PRO A 150 12.66 -67.16 29.00
N GLY A 151 11.97 -67.53 30.07
CA GLY A 151 12.60 -68.23 31.18
C GLY A 151 11.77 -68.34 32.45
N PHE A 152 12.45 -68.69 33.54
CA PHE A 152 11.86 -68.89 34.87
C PHE A 152 11.10 -67.65 35.35
N ILE A 153 9.88 -67.86 35.87
CA ILE A 153 9.05 -66.81 36.46
C ILE A 153 8.88 -67.05 37.96
N TYR A 154 8.34 -68.22 38.31
CA TYR A 154 7.94 -68.51 39.68
C TYR A 154 7.96 -70.01 39.96
N GLN A 155 8.26 -70.39 41.19
CA GLN A 155 8.22 -71.77 41.66
C GLN A 155 6.91 -71.99 42.40
N VAL A 156 5.99 -72.75 41.82
CA VAL A 156 4.74 -73.14 42.48
C VAL A 156 5.03 -74.27 43.45
N GLU A 157 4.61 -74.09 44.70
CA GLU A 157 4.80 -75.05 45.77
C GLU A 157 3.46 -75.37 46.43
N ALA A 158 3.22 -76.66 46.60
CA ALA A 158 2.14 -77.25 47.36
C ALA A 158 2.72 -78.39 48.22
N PHE A 159 1.96 -78.82 49.21
CA PHE A 159 2.30 -79.97 50.04
C PHE A 159 1.12 -80.93 50.12
N ASP A 160 1.43 -82.21 50.22
CA ASP A 160 0.47 -83.26 50.54
C ASP A 160 0.35 -83.32 52.08
N PRO A 161 -0.85 -83.33 52.68
CA PRO A 161 -1.01 -83.49 54.13
C PRO A 161 -0.24 -84.72 54.69
N GLU A 162 -0.18 -85.80 53.92
CA GLU A 162 0.50 -87.07 54.22
C GLU A 162 2.02 -86.93 54.21
N ASP A 163 2.57 -85.81 53.73
CA ASP A 163 4.01 -85.55 53.68
C ASP A 163 4.56 -85.14 55.06
N THR A 164 4.60 -86.12 55.97
CA THR A 164 5.19 -86.02 57.30
C THR A 164 6.72 -86.26 57.30
N GLY A 165 7.38 -86.04 56.15
CA GLY A 165 8.84 -86.08 55.99
C GLY A 165 9.37 -87.03 54.91
N GLN A 166 8.54 -87.46 53.94
CA GLN A 166 8.94 -88.38 52.86
C GLN A 166 9.08 -87.72 51.48
N ASN A 167 8.83 -86.42 51.33
CA ASN A 167 8.87 -85.71 50.03
C ASN A 167 8.03 -86.45 48.99
N ILE A 168 6.73 -86.60 49.27
CA ILE A 168 5.80 -87.26 48.36
C ILE A 168 5.81 -86.50 47.02
N PRO A 169 6.11 -87.15 45.88
CA PRO A 169 6.30 -86.44 44.63
C PRO A 169 4.96 -85.93 44.09
N LEU A 170 4.82 -84.61 44.07
CA LEU A 170 3.69 -83.92 43.45
C LEU A 170 3.98 -83.60 41.97
N SER A 171 2.95 -83.68 41.14
CA SER A 171 3.02 -83.33 39.72
C SER A 171 2.17 -82.09 39.42
N TYR A 172 2.78 -81.10 38.78
CA TYR A 172 2.15 -79.81 38.51
C TYR A 172 1.77 -79.67 37.02
N PHE A 173 0.56 -79.18 36.76
CA PHE A 173 -0.01 -79.01 35.43
C PHE A 173 -0.68 -77.64 35.24
N LEU A 174 -0.49 -77.05 34.06
CA LEU A 174 -1.21 -75.84 33.67
C LEU A 174 -2.50 -76.27 32.97
N ILE A 175 -3.66 -76.05 33.61
CA ILE A 175 -4.97 -76.52 33.12
C ILE A 175 -5.37 -75.86 31.81
N SER A 176 -5.04 -74.58 31.68
CA SER A 176 -5.28 -73.79 30.48
C SER A 176 -3.96 -73.50 29.79
N PRO A 177 -3.56 -74.28 28.76
CA PRO A 177 -2.29 -74.06 28.08
C PRO A 177 -2.28 -72.69 27.40
N SER A 178 -1.29 -71.86 27.77
CA SER A 178 -0.99 -70.60 27.10
C SER A 178 0.12 -70.81 26.08
N LYS A 179 0.10 -70.05 24.98
CA LYS A 179 1.24 -70.02 24.05
C LYS A 179 2.47 -69.34 24.66
N SER A 180 2.27 -68.50 25.66
CA SER A 180 3.29 -67.65 26.28
C SER A 180 3.83 -68.20 27.60
N PHE A 181 3.14 -69.19 28.20
CA PHE A 181 3.53 -69.77 29.49
C PHE A 181 3.49 -71.30 29.47
N GLY A 182 4.52 -71.91 30.05
CA GLY A 182 4.61 -73.34 30.30
C GLY A 182 4.85 -73.62 31.78
N MET A 183 4.54 -74.85 32.19
CA MET A 183 4.89 -75.32 33.53
C MET A 183 5.56 -76.68 33.45
N SER A 184 6.66 -76.82 34.20
CA SER A 184 7.36 -78.09 34.37
C SER A 184 6.69 -78.94 35.45
N ALA A 185 6.86 -80.27 35.37
CA ALA A 185 6.24 -81.20 36.30
C ALA A 185 6.65 -81.00 37.78
N ASN A 186 7.73 -80.26 38.04
CA ASN A 186 8.21 -79.89 39.37
C ASN A 186 7.62 -78.56 39.90
N GLY A 187 6.65 -77.94 39.19
CA GLY A 187 6.01 -76.69 39.62
C GLY A 187 6.69 -75.41 39.11
N THR A 188 7.74 -75.51 38.29
CA THR A 188 8.37 -74.32 37.71
C THR A 188 7.49 -73.71 36.62
N LEU A 189 6.96 -72.50 36.85
CA LEU A 189 6.27 -71.68 35.86
C LEU A 189 7.31 -70.85 35.08
N PHE A 190 7.26 -70.88 33.75
CA PHE A 190 8.21 -70.17 32.88
C PHE A 190 7.51 -69.59 31.65
N SER A 191 8.07 -68.50 31.10
CA SER A 191 7.65 -67.94 29.81
C SER A 191 8.29 -68.70 28.66
N THR A 192 7.52 -68.95 27.59
CA THR A 192 7.97 -69.61 26.36
C THR A 192 8.28 -68.64 25.24
N THR A 193 7.75 -67.42 25.33
CA THR A 193 7.97 -66.32 24.40
C THR A 193 8.41 -65.08 25.16
N GLU A 194 9.00 -64.14 24.44
CA GLU A 194 9.14 -62.77 24.94
C GLU A 194 7.73 -62.19 25.12
N LEU A 195 7.57 -61.36 26.14
CA LEU A 195 6.31 -60.71 26.48
C LEU A 195 6.45 -59.25 26.05
N ASP A 196 5.46 -58.77 25.34
CA ASP A 196 5.38 -57.45 24.70
C ASP A 196 4.00 -56.91 25.04
N PHE A 197 3.97 -55.78 25.74
CA PHE A 197 2.77 -55.17 26.30
C PHE A 197 1.91 -54.55 25.19
N GLU A 198 2.53 -53.93 24.19
CA GLU A 198 1.90 -53.20 23.10
C GLU A 198 1.35 -54.15 22.02
N ALA A 199 2.05 -55.24 21.72
CA ALA A 199 1.60 -56.23 20.72
C ALA A 199 0.71 -57.35 21.29
N GLY A 200 0.67 -57.49 22.61
CA GLY A 200 0.09 -58.64 23.31
C GLY A 200 -0.93 -58.31 24.41
N PRO A 201 -1.44 -59.33 25.13
CA PRO A 201 -2.28 -59.11 26.30
C PRO A 201 -1.46 -58.54 27.49
N SER A 202 -1.97 -57.47 28.11
CA SER A 202 -1.38 -56.87 29.32
C SER A 202 -1.52 -57.70 30.59
N SER A 203 -2.36 -58.75 30.57
CA SER A 203 -2.43 -59.72 31.67
C SER A 203 -2.90 -61.10 31.20
N PHE A 204 -2.48 -62.13 31.95
CA PHE A 204 -2.83 -63.52 31.72
C PHE A 204 -3.41 -64.13 32.99
N HIS A 205 -4.53 -64.83 32.84
CA HIS A 205 -5.15 -65.58 33.92
C HIS A 205 -4.84 -67.07 33.74
N LEU A 206 -3.98 -67.60 34.60
CA LEU A 206 -3.49 -68.98 34.56
C LEU A 206 -4.13 -69.79 35.70
N ILE A 207 -4.51 -71.03 35.41
CA ILE A 207 -4.98 -71.97 36.44
C ILE A 207 -3.99 -73.11 36.54
N VAL A 208 -3.38 -73.24 37.70
CA VAL A 208 -2.39 -74.28 38.01
C VAL A 208 -3.06 -75.35 38.86
N GLU A 209 -2.93 -76.60 38.43
CA GLU A 209 -3.34 -77.79 39.17
C GLU A 209 -2.11 -78.54 39.67
N VAL A 210 -2.16 -79.00 40.91
CA VAL A 210 -1.20 -79.93 41.49
C VAL A 210 -1.91 -81.24 41.80
N ARG A 211 -1.26 -82.37 41.51
CA ARG A 211 -1.78 -83.70 41.79
C ARG A 211 -0.79 -84.54 42.59
N ASP A 212 -1.33 -85.34 43.49
CA ASP A 212 -0.60 -86.37 44.21
C ASP A 212 -0.40 -87.64 43.34
N SER A 213 0.18 -88.68 43.93
CA SER A 213 0.38 -89.98 43.26
C SER A 213 -0.90 -90.82 43.12
N GLY A 214 -1.92 -90.54 43.96
CA GLY A 214 -3.24 -91.18 43.93
C GLY A 214 -4.19 -90.59 42.88
N GLY A 215 -3.84 -89.45 42.30
CA GLY A 215 -4.61 -88.70 41.32
C GLY A 215 -5.57 -87.66 41.91
N LEU A 216 -5.57 -87.42 43.23
CA LEU A 216 -6.28 -86.27 43.79
C LEU A 216 -5.52 -84.99 43.48
N GLY A 217 -6.23 -83.88 43.39
CA GLY A 217 -5.61 -82.62 43.02
C GLY A 217 -6.33 -81.39 43.55
N ALA A 218 -5.57 -80.30 43.61
CA ALA A 218 -6.06 -78.97 43.94
C ALA A 218 -5.65 -77.99 42.86
N SER A 219 -6.42 -76.92 42.70
CA SER A 219 -6.15 -75.88 41.70
C SER A 219 -6.09 -74.49 42.34
N THR A 220 -5.23 -73.64 41.83
CA THR A 220 -5.15 -72.22 42.19
C THR A 220 -4.99 -71.33 40.96
N ALA A 221 -5.43 -70.08 41.08
CA ALA A 221 -5.33 -69.08 40.03
C ALA A 221 -4.06 -68.22 40.21
N ILE A 222 -3.32 -68.04 39.12
CA ILE A 222 -2.19 -67.12 39.03
C ILE A 222 -2.51 -66.07 37.97
N GLN A 223 -2.55 -64.80 38.37
CA GLN A 223 -2.68 -63.69 37.45
C GLN A 223 -1.31 -63.09 37.18
N VAL A 224 -0.84 -63.20 35.94
CA VAL A 224 0.42 -62.60 35.49
C VAL A 224 0.10 -61.28 34.81
N ASN A 225 0.54 -60.17 35.40
CA ASN A 225 0.40 -58.83 34.84
C ASN A 225 1.72 -58.44 34.17
N ILE A 226 1.64 -57.93 32.94
CA ILE A 226 2.80 -57.41 32.23
C ILE A 226 2.98 -55.94 32.63
N VAL A 227 4.19 -55.59 33.03
CA VAL A 227 4.57 -54.21 33.39
C VAL A 227 5.13 -53.57 32.14
N ASN A 228 4.37 -52.60 31.62
CA ASN A 228 4.76 -51.76 30.49
C ASN A 228 6.05 -50.97 30.82
N LEU A 229 7.00 -51.00 29.89
CA LEU A 229 8.18 -50.17 29.86
C LEU A 229 8.02 -49.08 28.81
N ASN A 230 8.97 -48.15 28.83
CA ASN A 230 8.97 -47.03 27.89
C ASN A 230 9.98 -47.32 26.79
N ASP A 231 9.73 -48.35 26.00
CA ASP A 231 10.62 -48.88 24.98
C ASP A 231 10.17 -48.62 23.54
N GLU A 232 8.98 -48.06 23.33
CA GLU A 232 8.59 -47.48 22.05
C GLU A 232 8.84 -45.97 21.96
N ALA A 233 9.13 -45.49 20.75
CA ALA A 233 9.34 -44.07 20.49
C ALA A 233 8.04 -43.42 20.00
N PRO A 234 7.74 -42.18 20.43
CA PRO A 234 6.56 -41.47 19.92
C PRO A 234 6.67 -41.26 18.41
N HIS A 235 5.56 -41.39 17.70
CA HIS A 235 5.50 -41.23 16.25
C HIS A 235 4.44 -40.22 15.84
N PHE A 236 4.78 -39.36 14.88
CA PHE A 236 3.85 -38.37 14.36
C PHE A 236 2.76 -39.03 13.52
N THR A 237 1.50 -38.72 13.82
CA THR A 237 0.31 -39.17 13.08
C THR A 237 -0.24 -38.08 12.14
N SER A 238 0.32 -36.87 12.20
CA SER A 238 -0.08 -35.76 11.32
C SER A 238 0.14 -36.07 9.83
N PRO A 239 -0.92 -36.02 9.00
CA PRO A 239 -0.80 -36.34 7.57
C PRO A 239 -0.18 -35.20 6.76
N THR A 240 -0.34 -33.96 7.22
CA THR A 240 0.07 -32.75 6.51
C THR A 240 1.41 -32.26 7.03
N ARG A 241 2.33 -31.97 6.11
CA ARG A 241 3.64 -31.37 6.43
C ARG A 241 3.83 -29.97 5.87
N VAL A 242 2.99 -29.57 4.92
CA VAL A 242 3.04 -28.26 4.28
C VAL A 242 1.71 -27.56 4.51
N TYR A 243 1.77 -26.38 5.11
CA TYR A 243 0.62 -25.56 5.44
C TYR A 243 0.69 -24.26 4.66
N THR A 244 -0.46 -23.76 4.23
CA THR A 244 -0.56 -22.44 3.63
C THR A 244 -1.29 -21.53 4.59
N ILE A 245 -0.68 -20.39 4.91
CA ILE A 245 -1.22 -19.41 5.85
C ILE A 245 -1.20 -18.03 5.19
N LEU A 246 -2.17 -17.19 5.54
CA LEU A 246 -2.11 -15.78 5.17
C LEU A 246 -1.05 -15.09 6.04
N GLU A 247 -0.46 -14.02 5.53
CA GLU A 247 0.24 -13.05 6.37
C GLU A 247 -0.72 -12.25 7.24
N GLU A 248 -0.20 -11.35 8.07
CA GLU A 248 -0.97 -10.49 9.00
C GLU A 248 -1.82 -11.21 10.04
N LEU A 249 -1.60 -12.52 10.22
CA LEU A 249 -2.24 -13.28 11.29
C LEU A 249 -1.84 -12.72 12.65
N SER A 250 -2.84 -12.54 13.51
CA SER A 250 -2.64 -12.02 14.85
C SER A 250 -1.88 -13.03 15.73
N PRO A 251 -1.01 -12.56 16.65
CA PRO A 251 -0.39 -13.44 17.63
C PRO A 251 -1.44 -14.25 18.41
N GLY A 252 -1.19 -15.55 18.59
CA GLY A 252 -2.11 -16.52 19.18
C GLY A 252 -3.04 -17.23 18.18
N THR A 253 -3.02 -16.89 16.89
CA THR A 253 -3.75 -17.66 15.87
C THR A 253 -3.10 -19.03 15.69
N ILE A 254 -3.90 -20.10 15.82
CA ILE A 254 -3.47 -21.48 15.55
C ILE A 254 -3.41 -21.70 14.03
N VAL A 255 -2.25 -22.11 13.53
CA VAL A 255 -1.97 -22.31 12.08
C VAL A 255 -1.80 -23.77 11.69
N ALA A 256 -1.46 -24.64 12.64
CA ALA A 256 -1.35 -26.08 12.43
C ALA A 256 -1.56 -26.80 13.76
N ASN A 257 -2.08 -28.02 13.71
CA ASN A 257 -2.12 -28.93 14.84
C ASN A 257 -1.26 -30.15 14.50
N ILE A 258 -0.18 -30.32 15.25
CA ILE A 258 0.71 -31.47 15.12
C ILE A 258 0.31 -32.50 16.17
N THR A 259 0.17 -33.74 15.71
CA THR A 259 -0.30 -34.88 16.48
C THR A 259 0.71 -36.00 16.37
N ALA A 260 0.93 -36.67 17.49
CA ALA A 260 1.74 -37.86 17.63
C ALA A 260 1.07 -38.82 18.61
N GLU A 261 1.42 -40.08 18.50
CA GLU A 261 0.97 -41.16 19.37
C GLU A 261 2.19 -41.92 19.88
N ASP A 262 2.07 -42.47 21.08
CA ASP A 262 3.08 -43.31 21.69
C ASP A 262 2.45 -44.67 22.00
N PRO A 263 2.95 -45.77 21.42
CA PRO A 263 2.45 -47.11 21.73
C PRO A 263 2.48 -47.42 23.23
N ASP A 264 3.48 -46.92 23.97
CA ASP A 264 3.62 -47.15 25.42
C ASP A 264 2.45 -46.54 26.23
N GLU A 265 1.70 -45.59 25.65
CA GLU A 265 0.60 -44.88 26.31
C GLU A 265 -0.79 -45.24 25.75
N GLU A 266 -0.93 -46.35 25.01
CA GLU A 266 -2.21 -46.70 24.38
C GLU A 266 -3.35 -46.85 25.41
N GLY A 267 -4.43 -46.10 25.22
CA GLY A 267 -5.59 -46.10 26.12
C GLY A 267 -5.43 -45.28 27.40
N LEU A 268 -4.30 -44.57 27.57
CA LEU A 268 -4.05 -43.61 28.65
C LEU A 268 -4.11 -42.16 28.12
N PRO A 269 -4.29 -41.15 28.99
CA PRO A 269 -4.06 -39.76 28.61
C PRO A 269 -2.62 -39.57 28.18
N SER A 270 -2.41 -39.01 26.99
CA SER A 270 -1.07 -38.80 26.45
C SER A 270 -0.30 -37.74 27.25
N HIS A 271 0.96 -38.05 27.59
CA HIS A 271 1.90 -37.12 28.23
C HIS A 271 2.93 -36.54 27.26
N LEU A 272 2.69 -36.67 25.96
CA LEU A 272 3.61 -36.21 24.92
C LEU A 272 3.87 -34.70 25.01
N LEU A 273 5.14 -34.36 24.92
CA LEU A 273 5.67 -33.01 25.00
C LEU A 273 6.18 -32.55 23.63
N TYR A 274 5.52 -31.56 23.07
CA TYR A 274 5.87 -30.97 21.78
C TYR A 274 6.77 -29.75 21.96
N SER A 275 7.74 -29.59 21.07
CA SER A 275 8.62 -28.41 21.06
C SER A 275 9.10 -28.09 19.65
N ILE A 276 9.35 -26.82 19.36
CA ILE A 276 10.03 -26.40 18.12
C ILE A 276 11.51 -26.26 18.44
N THR A 277 12.35 -26.94 17.67
CA THR A 277 13.81 -26.96 17.88
C THR A 277 14.54 -25.98 16.97
N THR A 278 13.95 -25.65 15.82
CA THR A 278 14.44 -24.58 14.95
C THR A 278 14.19 -23.22 15.58
N VAL A 279 15.17 -22.33 15.52
CA VAL A 279 14.98 -20.94 15.99
C VAL A 279 14.01 -20.24 15.05
N SER A 280 12.80 -19.94 15.54
CA SER A 280 11.80 -19.14 14.83
C SER A 280 11.22 -18.09 15.77
N LYS A 281 11.06 -16.87 15.26
CA LYS A 281 10.36 -15.78 15.95
C LYS A 281 8.86 -15.75 15.63
N TYR A 282 8.46 -16.43 14.56
CA TYR A 282 7.10 -16.35 14.00
C TYR A 282 6.14 -17.33 14.63
N PHE A 283 6.63 -18.47 15.13
CA PHE A 283 5.80 -19.55 15.61
C PHE A 283 6.23 -20.02 17.00
N MET A 284 5.25 -20.43 17.79
CA MET A 284 5.42 -21.18 19.01
C MET A 284 4.51 -22.41 18.99
N ILE A 285 4.83 -23.43 19.78
CA ILE A 285 4.01 -24.63 19.88
C ILE A 285 3.55 -24.82 21.31
N ASN A 286 2.27 -25.15 21.47
CA ASN A 286 1.74 -25.57 22.75
C ASN A 286 2.34 -26.94 23.11
N GLN A 287 3.05 -26.99 24.23
CA GLN A 287 3.82 -28.16 24.63
C GLN A 287 2.95 -29.41 24.88
N LEU A 288 1.66 -29.25 25.21
CA LEU A 288 0.77 -30.37 25.54
C LEU A 288 -0.18 -30.75 24.40
N THR A 289 -0.55 -29.80 23.54
CA THR A 289 -1.56 -30.04 22.49
C THR A 289 -0.97 -30.17 21.09
N GLY A 290 0.30 -29.79 20.90
CA GLY A 290 0.94 -29.76 19.58
C GLY A 290 0.38 -28.68 18.64
N ALA A 291 -0.46 -27.78 19.14
CA ALA A 291 -0.97 -26.64 18.38
C ALA A 291 0.16 -25.62 18.12
N ILE A 292 0.44 -25.34 16.86
CA ILE A 292 1.38 -24.30 16.43
C ILE A 292 0.61 -23.00 16.30
N GLU A 293 1.06 -21.99 17.03
CA GLU A 293 0.47 -20.66 17.11
C GLU A 293 1.44 -19.59 16.59
N VAL A 294 0.87 -18.52 16.02
CA VAL A 294 1.64 -17.34 15.62
C VAL A 294 2.16 -16.63 16.87
N ALA A 295 3.48 -16.48 16.99
CA ALA A 295 4.13 -15.77 18.09
C ALA A 295 4.35 -14.28 17.79
N GLN A 296 4.58 -13.94 16.52
CA GLN A 296 4.81 -12.58 16.05
C GLN A 296 4.17 -12.38 14.67
N ARG A 297 3.75 -11.14 14.38
CA ARG A 297 3.25 -10.73 13.04
C ARG A 297 4.18 -11.27 11.94
N ILE A 298 3.56 -11.99 11.01
CA ILE A 298 4.18 -12.51 9.80
C ILE A 298 3.82 -11.53 8.70
N ASP A 299 4.83 -10.89 8.12
CA ASP A 299 4.71 -9.87 7.08
C ASP A 299 5.51 -10.41 5.90
N ARG A 300 4.81 -10.83 4.85
CA ARG A 300 5.37 -11.45 3.65
C ARG A 300 6.10 -10.42 2.80
N ASP A 301 5.68 -9.16 2.84
CA ASP A 301 6.21 -8.05 2.04
C ASP A 301 7.49 -7.42 2.60
N ALA A 302 7.94 -7.91 3.76
CA ALA A 302 9.14 -7.45 4.44
C ALA A 302 10.19 -8.54 4.69
N GLY A 303 11.44 -8.08 4.76
CA GLY A 303 12.58 -8.90 5.21
C GLY A 303 12.87 -10.10 4.31
N GLU A 304 13.11 -11.25 4.94
CA GLU A 304 13.47 -12.50 4.24
C GLU A 304 12.27 -13.15 3.52
N LEU A 305 11.05 -12.91 4.02
CA LEU A 305 9.83 -13.52 3.44
C LEU A 305 9.50 -12.95 2.06
N ARG A 306 9.89 -11.70 1.79
CA ARG A 306 9.73 -11.08 0.46
C ARG A 306 10.50 -11.82 -0.64
N GLN A 307 11.62 -12.46 -0.29
CA GLN A 307 12.41 -13.26 -1.23
C GLN A 307 12.02 -14.74 -1.22
N ASN A 308 11.67 -15.25 -0.04
CA ASN A 308 11.27 -16.64 0.12
C ASN A 308 10.04 -16.74 1.04
N PRO A 309 8.84 -17.03 0.52
CA PRO A 309 7.60 -17.05 1.28
C PRO A 309 7.46 -18.30 2.17
N THR A 310 8.54 -19.07 2.40
CA THR A 310 8.49 -20.33 3.13
C THR A 310 9.24 -20.28 4.46
N ILE A 311 8.62 -20.81 5.50
CA ILE A 311 9.20 -20.97 6.83
C ILE A 311 9.17 -22.46 7.20
N SER A 312 10.34 -23.07 7.37
CA SER A 312 10.44 -24.46 7.83
C SER A 312 10.78 -24.53 9.32
N LEU A 313 10.08 -25.41 10.04
CA LEU A 313 10.25 -25.70 11.46
C LEU A 313 10.54 -27.20 11.65
N GLU A 314 11.49 -27.54 12.50
CA GLU A 314 11.65 -28.88 13.03
C GLU A 314 10.93 -28.99 14.38
N VAL A 315 9.87 -29.78 14.39
CA VAL A 315 9.08 -30.11 15.59
C VAL A 315 9.60 -31.40 16.18
N LEU A 316 9.80 -31.40 17.50
CA LEU A 316 10.26 -32.51 18.33
C LEU A 316 9.12 -32.93 19.25
N VAL A 317 8.84 -34.22 19.31
CA VAL A 317 7.94 -34.83 20.30
C VAL A 317 8.74 -35.74 21.23
N LYS A 318 8.41 -35.70 22.52
CA LYS A 318 8.99 -36.54 23.57
C LYS A 318 7.93 -37.14 24.45
N ASP A 319 8.14 -38.36 24.90
CA ASP A 319 7.36 -39.03 25.93
C ASP A 319 7.56 -38.45 27.34
N ARG A 320 8.76 -37.92 27.63
CA ARG A 320 9.16 -37.47 28.97
C ARG A 320 9.99 -36.19 28.94
N PRO A 321 9.94 -35.37 30.01
CA PRO A 321 10.74 -34.15 30.11
C PRO A 321 12.26 -34.39 30.06
N TYR A 322 12.73 -35.52 30.61
CA TYR A 322 14.16 -35.86 30.69
C TYR A 322 14.38 -37.36 30.45
N GLY A 323 15.31 -37.69 29.56
CA GLY A 323 15.82 -39.05 29.38
C GLY A 323 14.87 -40.05 28.73
N GLY A 324 13.77 -39.60 28.13
CA GLY A 324 12.86 -40.45 27.36
C GLY A 324 13.14 -40.44 25.85
N GLN A 325 12.28 -41.10 25.08
CA GLN A 325 12.38 -41.26 23.64
C GLN A 325 11.88 -40.02 22.90
N GLU A 326 12.43 -39.80 21.71
CA GLU A 326 12.13 -38.60 20.94
C GLU A 326 12.05 -38.86 19.44
N ASN A 327 11.22 -38.07 18.76
CA ASN A 327 11.08 -38.11 17.31
C ASN A 327 10.93 -36.70 16.73
N ARG A 328 11.36 -36.51 15.48
CA ARG A 328 11.43 -35.20 14.81
C ARG A 328 10.69 -35.20 13.48
N ILE A 329 9.99 -34.12 13.18
CA ILE A 329 9.33 -33.89 11.89
C ILE A 329 9.57 -32.46 11.41
N GLN A 330 9.79 -32.30 10.11
CA GLN A 330 9.87 -30.99 9.48
C GLN A 330 8.50 -30.56 8.95
N ILE A 331 8.06 -29.39 9.37
CA ILE A 331 6.83 -28.72 8.93
C ILE A 331 7.21 -27.45 8.17
N THR A 332 6.58 -27.19 7.02
CA THR A 332 6.82 -26.00 6.22
C THR A 332 5.54 -25.19 6.08
N PHE A 333 5.61 -23.90 6.38
CA PHE A 333 4.54 -22.94 6.12
C PHE A 333 4.89 -22.14 4.87
N THR A 334 3.95 -22.05 3.93
CA THR A 334 3.98 -21.12 2.80
C THR A 334 3.07 -19.95 3.13
N VAL A 335 3.62 -18.74 3.13
CA VAL A 335 2.90 -17.50 3.45
C VAL A 335 2.29 -16.93 2.17
N GLU A 336 0.97 -16.87 2.12
CA GLU A 336 0.20 -16.25 1.05
C GLU A 336 0.13 -14.73 1.23
N ASP A 337 0.22 -14.06 0.09
CA ASP A 337 0.17 -12.60 -0.06
C ASP A 337 -1.26 -12.12 0.14
N ILE A 338 -1.43 -11.08 0.96
CA ILE A 338 -2.68 -10.34 1.00
C ILE A 338 -2.43 -8.91 0.56
N ASN A 339 -3.45 -8.25 0.01
CA ASN A 339 -3.33 -6.82 -0.29
C ASN A 339 -3.48 -6.01 1.01
N ASP A 340 -2.38 -5.85 1.77
CA ASP A 340 -2.32 -4.97 2.93
C ASP A 340 -1.45 -3.71 2.70
N ASN A 341 -0.66 -3.65 1.62
CA ASN A 341 0.06 -2.45 1.23
C ASN A 341 -0.68 -1.70 0.11
N PRO A 342 -1.33 -0.56 0.39
CA PRO A 342 -2.00 0.21 -0.66
C PRO A 342 -0.99 0.79 -1.67
N ALA A 343 -1.36 0.81 -2.97
CA ALA A 343 -0.54 1.47 -3.97
C ALA A 343 -0.25 2.93 -3.60
N THR A 344 1.04 3.23 -3.55
CA THR A 344 1.56 4.51 -3.10
C THR A 344 2.39 5.17 -4.18
N CYS A 345 2.48 6.50 -4.13
CA CYS A 345 3.31 7.26 -5.04
C CYS A 345 4.29 8.12 -4.27
N GLN A 346 5.53 8.23 -4.76
CA GLN A 346 6.54 9.14 -4.22
C GLN A 346 6.05 10.59 -4.21
N ARG A 347 5.17 10.93 -5.16
CA ARG A 347 4.54 12.24 -5.31
C ARG A 347 3.09 12.07 -5.75
N PHE A 348 2.18 12.78 -5.08
CA PHE A 348 0.76 12.87 -5.43
C PHE A 348 0.39 14.19 -6.09
N THR A 349 1.37 15.06 -6.34
CA THR A 349 1.13 16.36 -6.97
C THR A 349 2.21 16.64 -8.00
N PHE A 350 1.76 16.95 -9.21
CA PHE A 350 2.60 17.28 -10.35
C PHE A 350 2.24 18.65 -10.89
N SER A 351 3.25 19.38 -11.35
CA SER A 351 3.05 20.60 -12.12
C SER A 351 3.90 20.51 -13.38
N ILE A 352 3.25 20.59 -14.53
CA ILE A 352 3.91 20.53 -15.83
C ILE A 352 3.57 21.78 -16.63
N MET A 353 4.56 22.31 -17.32
CA MET A 353 4.40 23.43 -18.24
C MET A 353 4.43 22.90 -19.67
N VAL A 354 3.41 23.20 -20.45
CA VAL A 354 3.20 22.65 -21.79
C VAL A 354 3.02 23.78 -22.80
N PRO A 355 3.85 23.86 -23.86
CA PRO A 355 3.63 24.82 -24.94
C PRO A 355 2.28 24.64 -25.61
N GLU A 356 1.62 25.73 -25.96
CA GLU A 356 0.24 25.69 -26.46
C GLU A 356 0.06 24.95 -27.80
N ARG A 357 1.10 24.94 -28.64
CA ARG A 357 1.12 24.21 -29.93
C ARG A 357 1.68 22.79 -29.81
N THR A 358 1.78 22.25 -28.60
CA THR A 358 2.15 20.85 -28.39
C THR A 358 1.22 19.94 -29.18
N ALA A 359 1.79 19.02 -29.95
CA ALA A 359 1.00 18.15 -30.83
C ALA A 359 0.13 17.17 -30.02
N ASN A 360 -1.08 16.92 -30.52
CA ASN A 360 -1.94 15.84 -29.99
C ASN A 360 -1.23 14.49 -30.09
N GLY A 361 -1.37 13.66 -29.07
CA GLY A 361 -0.67 12.39 -28.89
C GLY A 361 0.64 12.50 -28.11
N THR A 362 1.08 13.71 -27.74
CA THR A 362 2.30 13.88 -26.93
C THR A 362 2.08 13.34 -25.51
N LEU A 363 2.99 12.48 -25.04
CA LEU A 363 3.05 12.01 -23.65
C LEU A 363 3.55 13.13 -22.74
N LEU A 364 2.71 13.53 -21.79
CA LEU A 364 3.01 14.61 -20.84
C LEU A 364 3.58 14.09 -19.52
N LEU A 365 3.07 12.96 -19.03
CA LEU A 365 3.48 12.37 -17.76
C LEU A 365 3.22 10.87 -17.74
N ASP A 366 4.16 10.09 -17.21
CA ASP A 366 3.98 8.66 -16.93
C ASP A 366 3.99 8.44 -15.42
N LEU A 367 2.82 8.12 -14.86
CA LEU A 367 2.64 7.95 -13.41
C LEU A 367 3.29 6.67 -12.87
N ASN A 368 3.54 5.65 -13.71
CA ASN A 368 4.17 4.40 -13.27
C ASN A 368 5.59 4.60 -12.76
N ASN A 369 6.26 5.68 -13.18
CA ASN A 369 7.61 6.01 -12.71
C ASN A 369 7.62 6.53 -11.26
N PHE A 370 6.46 6.86 -10.70
CA PHE A 370 6.32 7.47 -9.38
C PHE A 370 5.49 6.63 -8.42
N CYS A 371 4.67 5.72 -8.93
CA CYS A 371 3.78 4.89 -8.14
C CYS A 371 4.28 3.44 -8.12
N PHE A 372 4.16 2.81 -6.97
CA PHE A 372 4.53 1.43 -6.74
C PHE A 372 3.60 0.84 -5.68
N ASP A 373 3.55 -0.47 -5.66
CA ASP A 373 2.85 -1.24 -4.65
C ASP A 373 3.89 -2.17 -4.01
N ASP A 374 3.90 -2.22 -2.69
CA ASP A 374 4.93 -2.94 -1.94
C ASP A 374 4.59 -4.42 -1.73
N ASP A 375 3.35 -4.83 -2.02
CA ASP A 375 2.94 -6.24 -2.00
C ASP A 375 3.86 -7.09 -2.89
N SER A 376 4.02 -8.36 -2.56
CA SER A 376 5.03 -9.21 -3.18
C SER A 376 4.53 -9.88 -4.46
N GLU A 377 3.24 -10.18 -4.57
CA GLU A 377 2.70 -11.01 -5.65
C GLU A 377 1.48 -10.40 -6.36
N ALA A 378 1.34 -10.75 -7.64
CA ALA A 378 0.16 -10.39 -8.41
C ALA A 378 -1.02 -11.28 -7.98
N PRO A 379 -2.24 -10.72 -7.80
CA PRO A 379 -2.67 -9.40 -8.27
C PRO A 379 -2.52 -8.26 -7.25
N ASN A 380 -2.06 -8.52 -6.03
CA ASN A 380 -2.03 -7.54 -4.94
C ASN A 380 -1.06 -6.40 -5.26
N ASN A 381 0.14 -6.74 -5.72
CA ASN A 381 1.16 -5.77 -6.15
C ASN A 381 0.89 -5.03 -7.46
N ARG A 382 -0.35 -5.08 -7.97
CA ARG A 382 -0.76 -4.43 -9.20
C ARG A 382 -1.79 -3.37 -8.90
N PHE A 383 -1.60 -2.22 -9.55
CA PHE A 383 -2.53 -1.10 -9.50
C PHE A 383 -2.88 -0.63 -10.91
N ASN A 384 -3.96 0.13 -10.99
CA ASN A 384 -4.40 0.83 -12.17
C ASN A 384 -4.71 2.31 -11.86
N PHE A 385 -4.95 3.07 -12.92
CA PHE A 385 -5.29 4.48 -12.80
C PHE A 385 -6.69 4.77 -13.33
N THR A 386 -7.50 5.52 -12.59
CA THR A 386 -8.84 5.90 -13.05
C THR A 386 -8.80 6.94 -14.15
N THR A 387 -9.83 6.98 -15.00
CA THR A 387 -9.97 7.98 -16.07
C THR A 387 -9.73 9.42 -15.57
N PRO A 388 -8.95 10.24 -16.31
CA PRO A 388 -8.70 11.63 -15.95
C PRO A 388 -10.00 12.43 -15.72
N SER A 389 -10.09 13.07 -14.56
CA SER A 389 -11.21 13.92 -14.15
C SER A 389 -10.71 15.30 -13.71
N GLY A 390 -11.60 16.24 -13.38
CA GLY A 390 -11.22 17.58 -12.90
C GLY A 390 -11.47 18.71 -13.90
N ALA A 391 -11.20 19.93 -13.45
CA ALA A 391 -11.55 21.14 -14.18
C ALA A 391 -10.67 21.28 -15.44
N GLY A 392 -11.33 21.33 -16.61
CA GLY A 392 -10.67 21.46 -17.91
C GLY A 392 -10.06 20.16 -18.45
N SER A 393 -10.29 19.00 -17.80
CA SER A 393 -9.76 17.72 -18.26
C SER A 393 -10.57 17.04 -19.37
N GLY A 394 -11.89 17.27 -19.39
CA GLY A 394 -12.89 16.42 -20.07
C GLY A 394 -12.79 16.26 -21.60
N SER A 395 -11.89 16.99 -22.27
CA SER A 395 -11.67 16.86 -23.72
C SER A 395 -10.23 17.09 -24.17
N ARG A 396 -9.29 17.31 -23.24
CA ARG A 396 -7.91 17.73 -23.57
C ARG A 396 -6.86 16.74 -23.12
N PHE A 397 -7.16 15.89 -22.13
CA PHE A 397 -6.21 14.90 -21.62
C PHE A 397 -6.88 13.53 -21.50
N LEU A 398 -6.19 12.47 -21.91
CA LEU A 398 -6.62 11.09 -21.69
C LEU A 398 -5.45 10.21 -21.25
N GLN A 399 -5.76 8.98 -20.86
CA GLN A 399 -4.76 7.93 -20.65
C GLN A 399 -4.67 7.03 -21.88
N ASP A 400 -3.47 6.87 -22.44
CA ASP A 400 -3.25 6.00 -23.60
C ASP A 400 -2.18 4.93 -23.34
N PRO A 401 -2.55 3.64 -23.22
CA PRO A 401 -3.92 3.10 -23.18
C PRO A 401 -4.69 3.47 -21.91
N ALA A 402 -6.01 3.25 -21.89
CA ALA A 402 -6.84 3.51 -20.71
C ALA A 402 -6.37 2.69 -19.49
N GLY A 403 -6.25 3.33 -18.33
CA GLY A 403 -5.80 2.69 -17.09
C GLY A 403 -4.28 2.59 -16.93
N SER A 404 -3.51 3.01 -17.94
CA SER A 404 -2.05 2.87 -17.96
C SER A 404 -1.29 3.89 -17.11
N GLY A 405 -1.91 4.99 -16.68
CA GLY A 405 -1.20 6.09 -16.01
C GLY A 405 -0.36 6.99 -16.93
N LYS A 406 -0.38 6.76 -18.25
CA LYS A 406 0.31 7.58 -19.25
C LYS A 406 -0.60 8.69 -19.75
N ILE A 407 -0.34 9.92 -19.34
CA ILE A 407 -1.19 11.07 -19.64
C ILE A 407 -0.75 11.69 -20.96
N VAL A 408 -1.66 11.71 -21.94
CA VAL A 408 -1.41 12.27 -23.27
C VAL A 408 -2.33 13.45 -23.55
N LEU A 409 -1.84 14.39 -24.36
CA LEU A 409 -2.61 15.51 -24.87
C LEU A 409 -3.49 15.08 -26.05
N ILE A 410 -4.77 15.45 -26.08
CA ILE A 410 -5.72 15.12 -27.17
C ILE A 410 -6.51 16.31 -27.71
N GLY A 411 -6.44 17.46 -27.05
CA GLY A 411 -7.11 18.69 -27.48
C GLY A 411 -6.14 19.85 -27.49
N ASP A 412 -6.51 20.94 -28.17
CA ASP A 412 -5.70 22.17 -28.20
C ASP A 412 -5.48 22.75 -26.80
N LEU A 413 -4.40 23.50 -26.62
CA LEU A 413 -4.12 24.25 -25.39
C LEU A 413 -4.14 25.77 -25.59
N ASP A 414 -4.37 26.23 -26.83
CA ASP A 414 -4.55 27.62 -27.30
C ASP A 414 -4.62 28.63 -26.15
N TYR A 415 -3.49 29.29 -25.89
CA TYR A 415 -3.26 30.19 -24.77
C TYR A 415 -4.12 31.47 -24.91
N GLU A 416 -4.38 31.90 -26.14
CA GLU A 416 -5.20 33.07 -26.49
C GLU A 416 -6.72 32.81 -26.38
N ASN A 417 -7.14 31.56 -26.19
CA ASN A 417 -8.55 31.23 -26.05
C ASN A 417 -9.17 31.90 -24.82
N PRO A 418 -10.26 32.70 -24.97
CA PRO A 418 -10.89 33.42 -23.86
C PRO A 418 -11.34 32.51 -22.70
N SER A 419 -11.73 31.27 -23.00
CA SER A 419 -12.16 30.30 -21.98
C SER A 419 -10.99 29.79 -21.16
N ASN A 420 -9.82 29.60 -21.78
CA ASN A 420 -8.60 29.14 -21.11
C ASN A 420 -8.02 30.28 -20.25
N LEU A 421 -8.02 31.51 -20.77
CA LEU A 421 -7.60 32.72 -20.05
C LEU A 421 -8.42 32.97 -18.77
N ALA A 422 -9.74 32.82 -18.83
CA ALA A 422 -10.61 32.96 -17.66
C ALA A 422 -10.30 31.94 -16.55
N ALA A 423 -9.77 30.78 -16.92
CA ALA A 423 -9.28 29.75 -16.02
C ALA A 423 -7.78 29.90 -15.65
N GLY A 424 -7.12 30.94 -16.16
CA GLY A 424 -5.70 31.23 -15.93
C GLY A 424 -4.74 30.30 -16.68
N ASN A 425 -5.14 29.77 -17.85
CA ASN A 425 -4.36 28.82 -18.67
C ASN A 425 -3.82 27.64 -17.83
N LYS A 426 -4.67 27.20 -16.89
CA LYS A 426 -4.39 26.14 -15.92
C LYS A 426 -5.48 25.08 -15.99
N TYR A 427 -5.04 23.84 -16.17
CA TYR A 427 -5.90 22.66 -16.12
C TYR A 427 -5.58 21.83 -14.88
N VAL A 428 -6.61 21.29 -14.25
CA VAL A 428 -6.47 20.42 -13.09
C VAL A 428 -6.96 19.04 -13.49
N VAL A 429 -6.02 18.12 -13.64
CA VAL A 429 -6.29 16.72 -13.91
C VAL A 429 -6.16 15.94 -12.61
N ILE A 430 -7.20 15.22 -12.25
CA ILE A 430 -7.31 14.38 -11.06
C ILE A 430 -7.45 12.93 -11.52
N ILE A 431 -6.54 12.08 -11.05
CA ILE A 431 -6.49 10.66 -11.34
C ILE A 431 -6.36 9.93 -10.02
N GLN A 432 -7.04 8.80 -9.85
CA GLN A 432 -6.86 7.95 -8.69
C GLN A 432 -5.95 6.80 -9.06
N VAL A 433 -4.94 6.53 -8.24
CA VAL A 433 -4.25 5.23 -8.24
C VAL A 433 -5.08 4.29 -7.38
N GLN A 434 -5.30 3.08 -7.86
CA GLN A 434 -6.17 2.08 -7.23
C GLN A 434 -5.59 0.68 -7.41
N ASP A 435 -5.61 -0.12 -6.33
CA ASP A 435 -5.16 -1.51 -6.40
C ASP A 435 -6.11 -2.38 -7.23
N VAL A 436 -5.55 -3.43 -7.79
CA VAL A 436 -6.30 -4.46 -8.50
C VAL A 436 -6.75 -5.57 -7.55
N GLY A 437 -6.01 -5.83 -6.47
CA GLY A 437 -6.41 -6.75 -5.40
C GLY A 437 -7.48 -6.14 -4.49
N ALA A 438 -8.34 -6.97 -3.89
CA ALA A 438 -9.25 -6.53 -2.84
C ALA A 438 -8.53 -6.61 -1.48
N PRO A 439 -8.68 -5.62 -0.57
CA PRO A 439 -9.49 -4.41 -0.68
C PRO A 439 -8.87 -3.36 -1.63
N TYR A 440 -9.71 -2.72 -2.44
CA TYR A 440 -9.25 -1.77 -3.45
C TYR A 440 -8.91 -0.39 -2.84
N TYR A 441 -7.71 -0.22 -2.28
CA TYR A 441 -7.30 1.08 -1.76
C TYR A 441 -7.20 2.12 -2.90
N LYS A 442 -7.45 3.40 -2.58
CA LYS A 442 -7.49 4.49 -3.58
C LYS A 442 -6.86 5.76 -3.05
N ASN A 443 -5.99 6.36 -3.86
CA ASN A 443 -5.38 7.65 -3.56
C ASN A 443 -5.50 8.61 -4.75
N ASN A 444 -5.79 9.89 -4.48
CA ASN A 444 -5.90 10.92 -5.51
C ASN A 444 -4.52 11.51 -5.86
N ILE A 445 -4.26 11.64 -7.16
CA ILE A 445 -3.10 12.32 -7.75
C ILE A 445 -3.61 13.59 -8.45
N TYR A 446 -2.99 14.72 -8.14
CA TYR A 446 -3.31 16.02 -8.71
C TYR A 446 -2.23 16.45 -9.71
N ILE A 447 -2.62 16.72 -10.94
CA ILE A 447 -1.73 17.16 -12.01
C ILE A 447 -2.18 18.55 -12.47
N TYR A 448 -1.34 19.54 -12.21
CA TYR A 448 -1.52 20.92 -12.65
C TYR A 448 -0.80 21.14 -13.97
N ILE A 449 -1.57 21.26 -15.04
CA ILE A 449 -1.03 21.52 -16.38
C ILE A 449 -1.16 23.01 -16.64
N LEU A 450 -0.03 23.68 -16.82
CA LEU A 450 0.06 25.11 -17.12
C LEU A 450 0.46 25.25 -18.58
N THR A 451 -0.32 25.99 -19.37
CA THR A 451 0.07 26.29 -20.75
C THR A 451 1.14 27.39 -20.75
N SER A 452 2.23 27.21 -21.49
CA SER A 452 3.18 28.28 -21.79
C SER A 452 2.87 28.91 -23.15
N PRO A 453 2.84 30.25 -23.25
CA PRO A 453 2.56 30.94 -24.50
C PRO A 453 3.69 30.77 -25.51
N GLU A 454 3.35 30.76 -26.80
CA GLU A 454 4.26 30.81 -27.93
C GLU A 454 3.83 31.93 -28.89
N ASN A 455 4.78 32.51 -29.61
CA ASN A 455 4.46 33.50 -30.64
C ASN A 455 3.90 32.78 -31.87
N GLU A 456 2.59 32.92 -32.10
CA GLU A 456 1.89 32.32 -33.25
C GLU A 456 1.17 33.34 -34.14
N PHE A 457 0.92 34.55 -33.64
CA PHE A 457 0.28 35.62 -34.39
C PHE A 457 1.29 36.70 -34.82
N PRO A 458 1.39 36.99 -36.13
CA PRO A 458 2.33 38.01 -36.58
C PRO A 458 1.92 39.42 -36.13
N LEU A 459 2.89 40.23 -35.72
CA LEU A 459 2.70 41.67 -35.52
C LEU A 459 2.26 42.38 -36.82
N ILE A 460 1.07 42.97 -36.82
CA ILE A 460 0.50 43.64 -38.01
C ILE A 460 0.05 45.08 -37.71
N PHE A 461 0.19 45.97 -38.70
CA PHE A 461 -0.43 47.30 -38.65
C PHE A 461 -1.94 47.21 -38.96
N ASP A 462 -2.74 48.05 -38.29
CA ASP A 462 -4.21 48.11 -38.47
C ASP A 462 -4.61 48.47 -39.91
N ARG A 463 -3.69 49.07 -40.69
CA ARG A 463 -3.88 49.46 -42.09
C ARG A 463 -2.64 49.12 -42.93
N PRO A 464 -2.80 48.82 -44.23
CA PRO A 464 -1.68 48.52 -45.13
C PRO A 464 -0.83 49.75 -45.49
N SER A 465 -1.38 50.95 -45.32
CA SER A 465 -0.66 52.24 -45.43
C SER A 465 -1.43 53.34 -44.72
N TYR A 466 -0.74 54.42 -44.37
CA TYR A 466 -1.35 55.61 -43.77
C TYR A 466 -1.06 56.85 -44.62
N VAL A 467 -2.05 57.73 -44.75
CA VAL A 467 -1.90 59.02 -45.43
C VAL A 467 -2.32 60.11 -44.46
N PHE A 468 -1.42 61.05 -44.21
CA PHE A 468 -1.66 62.22 -43.37
C PHE A 468 -1.38 63.49 -44.17
N SER A 469 -1.95 64.61 -43.71
CA SER A 469 -1.70 65.92 -44.30
C SER A 469 -1.43 66.95 -43.22
N VAL A 470 -0.43 67.82 -43.43
CA VAL A 470 -0.08 68.89 -42.49
C VAL A 470 0.24 70.17 -43.26
N SER A 471 -0.29 71.30 -42.80
CA SER A 471 -0.01 72.62 -43.38
C SER A 471 1.40 73.08 -43.01
N GLU A 472 2.12 73.67 -43.95
CA GLU A 472 3.50 74.13 -43.76
C GLU A 472 3.67 75.27 -42.75
N ARG A 473 2.59 76.03 -42.51
CA ARG A 473 2.56 77.05 -41.46
C ARG A 473 2.56 76.46 -40.04
N ARG A 474 2.38 75.15 -39.89
CA ARG A 474 2.35 74.49 -38.58
C ARG A 474 3.75 74.50 -37.95
N PRO A 475 3.89 74.96 -36.68
CA PRO A 475 5.16 74.95 -36.00
C PRO A 475 5.61 73.52 -35.65
N ALA A 476 6.89 73.39 -35.26
CA ALA A 476 7.42 72.19 -34.64
C ALA A 476 6.54 71.71 -33.47
N ARG A 477 6.54 70.40 -33.23
CA ARG A 477 5.72 69.65 -32.26
C ARG A 477 4.24 69.54 -32.61
N THR A 478 3.82 69.94 -33.81
CA THR A 478 2.45 69.68 -34.28
C THR A 478 2.25 68.18 -34.51
N ARG A 479 1.16 67.62 -33.97
CA ARG A 479 0.71 66.25 -34.24
C ARG A 479 0.20 66.12 -35.68
N VAL A 480 0.78 65.19 -36.44
CA VAL A 480 0.47 64.92 -37.85
C VAL A 480 -0.54 63.78 -37.97
N GLY A 481 -0.34 62.70 -37.21
CA GLY A 481 -1.16 61.50 -37.28
C GLY A 481 -0.72 60.45 -36.28
N GLN A 482 -1.33 59.27 -36.33
CA GLN A 482 -0.97 58.15 -35.45
C GLN A 482 -1.12 56.83 -36.21
N VAL A 483 -0.09 55.98 -36.13
CA VAL A 483 -0.14 54.61 -36.61
C VAL A 483 -0.41 53.67 -35.44
N ARG A 484 -0.96 52.49 -35.74
CA ARG A 484 -1.23 51.47 -34.74
C ARG A 484 -0.93 50.10 -35.31
N ALA A 485 -0.11 49.35 -34.57
CA ALA A 485 0.12 47.93 -34.79
C ALA A 485 -0.50 47.15 -33.64
N THR A 486 -0.92 45.93 -33.94
CA THR A 486 -1.57 45.02 -33.02
C THR A 486 -0.91 43.66 -33.18
N ASP A 487 -0.60 43.07 -32.03
CA ASP A 487 -0.22 41.68 -31.88
C ASP A 487 -1.36 40.97 -31.13
N LYS A 488 -1.69 39.75 -31.53
CA LYS A 488 -2.74 38.97 -30.88
C LYS A 488 -2.20 38.01 -29.82
N ASP A 489 -0.89 37.74 -29.81
CA ASP A 489 -0.27 36.87 -28.82
C ASP A 489 -0.47 37.44 -27.40
N LEU A 490 -0.62 36.53 -26.44
CA LEU A 490 -0.70 36.83 -25.02
C LEU A 490 0.47 36.19 -24.25
N PRO A 491 0.93 36.82 -23.14
CA PRO A 491 0.55 38.14 -22.65
C PRO A 491 0.98 39.25 -23.61
N GLN A 492 0.23 40.35 -23.65
CA GLN A 492 0.50 41.44 -24.58
C GLN A 492 1.92 42.01 -24.38
N SER A 493 2.73 41.91 -25.44
CA SER A 493 4.07 42.47 -25.50
C SER A 493 4.07 43.99 -25.69
N SER A 494 5.09 44.67 -25.16
CA SER A 494 5.21 46.12 -25.30
C SER A 494 5.67 46.51 -26.71
N LEU A 495 4.83 47.24 -27.43
CA LEU A 495 5.14 47.71 -28.79
C LEU A 495 6.00 48.96 -28.80
N VAL A 496 7.02 48.95 -29.65
CA VAL A 496 7.92 50.08 -29.90
C VAL A 496 7.85 50.50 -31.36
N TYR A 497 7.51 51.77 -31.60
CA TYR A 497 7.45 52.37 -32.93
C TYR A 497 8.72 53.17 -33.26
N SER A 498 9.19 53.09 -34.50
CA SER A 498 10.35 53.84 -35.00
C SER A 498 10.20 54.18 -36.48
N ILE A 499 10.88 55.23 -36.93
CA ILE A 499 10.96 55.57 -38.36
C ILE A 499 12.22 54.87 -38.90
N SER A 500 12.06 53.89 -39.79
CA SER A 500 13.17 53.11 -40.34
C SER A 500 13.82 53.81 -41.53
N THR A 501 13.04 54.39 -42.44
CA THR A 501 13.56 55.16 -43.59
C THR A 501 12.61 56.29 -43.99
N GLY A 502 13.09 57.22 -44.82
CA GLY A 502 12.27 58.30 -45.40
C GLY A 502 12.07 59.53 -44.52
N GLY A 503 12.42 59.45 -43.23
CA GLY A 503 12.42 60.60 -42.30
C GLY A 503 13.73 61.40 -42.28
N ALA A 504 14.84 60.82 -42.73
CA ALA A 504 16.13 61.48 -42.88
C ALA A 504 16.91 60.91 -44.08
N SER A 505 17.38 61.80 -44.95
CA SER A 505 18.41 61.56 -45.96
C SER A 505 19.55 62.55 -45.70
N LEU A 506 20.72 62.38 -46.31
CA LEU A 506 21.80 63.39 -46.29
C LEU A 506 21.34 64.79 -46.77
N GLN A 507 20.12 64.91 -47.34
CA GLN A 507 19.46 66.15 -47.74
C GLN A 507 18.34 66.64 -46.78
N TYR A 508 17.87 65.85 -45.81
CA TYR A 508 16.72 66.21 -44.94
C TYR A 508 16.98 65.85 -43.46
N PRO A 509 17.24 66.83 -42.58
CA PRO A 509 17.38 66.56 -41.15
C PRO A 509 16.02 66.27 -40.50
N ASN A 510 15.85 65.06 -39.96
CA ASN A 510 14.84 64.63 -38.98
C ASN A 510 13.54 65.45 -38.91
N VAL A 511 12.78 65.53 -40.00
CA VAL A 511 11.57 66.39 -40.06
C VAL A 511 10.45 65.85 -39.18
N PHE A 512 10.36 64.54 -39.06
CA PHE A 512 9.34 63.85 -38.29
C PHE A 512 9.96 63.06 -37.15
N TRP A 513 9.25 63.04 -36.02
CA TRP A 513 9.50 62.16 -34.89
C TRP A 513 8.27 61.32 -34.64
N ILE A 514 8.46 60.05 -34.30
CA ILE A 514 7.37 59.18 -33.85
C ILE A 514 7.54 58.88 -32.36
N ASN A 515 6.44 58.97 -31.62
CA ASN A 515 6.40 58.53 -30.24
C ASN A 515 6.56 57.00 -30.19
N PRO A 516 7.62 56.48 -29.54
CA PRO A 516 7.91 55.05 -29.57
C PRO A 516 6.87 54.21 -28.84
N LYS A 517 6.03 54.78 -27.96
CA LYS A 517 4.99 54.04 -27.23
C LYS A 517 3.60 54.14 -27.87
N THR A 518 3.27 55.31 -28.44
CA THR A 518 1.91 55.57 -28.93
C THR A 518 1.78 55.48 -30.45
N GLY A 519 2.87 55.48 -31.20
CA GLY A 519 2.84 55.53 -32.66
C GLY A 519 2.41 56.90 -33.22
N GLU A 520 2.38 57.93 -32.37
CA GLU A 520 2.03 59.30 -32.78
C GLU A 520 3.16 59.97 -33.54
N LEU A 521 2.88 60.45 -34.75
CA LEU A 521 3.81 61.16 -35.61
C LEU A 521 3.68 62.68 -35.38
N GLN A 522 4.80 63.35 -35.15
CA GLN A 522 4.88 64.79 -34.90
C GLN A 522 5.96 65.46 -35.76
N LEU A 523 5.76 66.75 -36.04
CA LEU A 523 6.79 67.59 -36.64
C LEU A 523 7.91 67.91 -35.65
N VAL A 524 9.15 67.86 -36.09
CA VAL A 524 10.34 68.30 -35.32
C VAL A 524 10.78 69.70 -35.73
N THR A 525 10.58 70.05 -37.01
CA THR A 525 10.89 71.36 -37.60
C THR A 525 9.74 71.83 -38.49
N LYS A 526 9.75 73.13 -38.87
CA LYS A 526 8.83 73.67 -39.89
C LYS A 526 9.09 72.95 -41.22
N VAL A 527 8.03 72.56 -41.90
CA VAL A 527 8.06 72.01 -43.26
C VAL A 527 7.79 73.12 -44.27
N ASP A 528 8.16 72.89 -45.52
CA ASP A 528 8.15 73.86 -46.60
C ASP A 528 7.72 73.15 -47.88
N TYR A 529 6.58 73.56 -48.45
CA TYR A 529 5.94 72.89 -49.58
C TYR A 529 6.79 73.03 -50.84
N GLU A 530 7.32 74.23 -51.09
CA GLU A 530 8.11 74.61 -52.26
C GLU A 530 9.38 73.76 -52.36
N THR A 531 9.95 73.38 -51.21
CA THR A 531 11.09 72.47 -51.14
C THR A 531 10.68 71.00 -51.22
N THR A 532 9.69 70.56 -50.43
CA THR A 532 9.31 69.14 -50.36
C THR A 532 7.81 68.96 -50.07
N PRO A 533 6.98 68.76 -51.11
CA PRO A 533 5.52 68.71 -50.95
C PRO A 533 5.01 67.38 -50.38
N VAL A 534 5.80 66.30 -50.45
CA VAL A 534 5.41 64.97 -49.99
C VAL A 534 6.58 64.26 -49.32
N TYR A 535 6.34 63.74 -48.12
CA TYR A 535 7.26 62.86 -47.41
C TYR A 535 6.71 61.43 -47.38
N ILE A 536 7.54 60.47 -47.78
CA ILE A 536 7.20 59.03 -47.71
C ILE A 536 8.07 58.41 -46.62
N LEU A 537 7.46 58.10 -45.49
CA LEU A 537 8.11 57.51 -44.33
C LEU A 537 7.87 56.00 -44.31
N ARG A 538 8.89 55.23 -43.94
CA ARG A 538 8.74 53.82 -43.56
C ARG A 538 8.78 53.74 -42.05
N ILE A 539 7.68 53.30 -41.46
CA ILE A 539 7.53 53.17 -40.00
C ILE A 539 7.60 51.69 -39.66
N GLN A 540 8.37 51.37 -38.64
CA GLN A 540 8.54 50.02 -38.12
C GLN A 540 7.95 49.93 -36.71
N ALA A 541 7.20 48.88 -36.44
CA ALA A 541 6.77 48.47 -35.10
C ALA A 541 7.49 47.17 -34.72
N THR A 542 7.85 47.03 -33.45
CA THR A 542 8.43 45.79 -32.91
C THR A 542 7.94 45.53 -31.50
N ASN A 543 7.74 44.26 -31.16
CA ASN A 543 7.39 43.78 -29.82
C ASN A 543 8.58 43.04 -29.15
N SER A 544 9.80 43.23 -29.66
CA SER A 544 11.07 42.49 -29.37
C SER A 544 11.22 41.10 -30.00
N GLU A 545 10.14 40.42 -30.33
CA GLU A 545 10.15 39.10 -30.98
C GLU A 545 9.96 39.22 -32.49
N ASP A 546 8.99 40.05 -32.89
CA ASP A 546 8.61 40.35 -34.26
C ASP A 546 8.83 41.80 -34.65
N THR A 547 8.86 42.01 -35.97
CA THR A 547 8.93 43.33 -36.59
C THR A 547 7.95 43.43 -37.75
N SER A 548 7.27 44.57 -37.84
CA SER A 548 6.36 44.90 -38.94
C SER A 548 6.70 46.27 -39.49
N SER A 549 6.47 46.51 -40.77
CA SER A 549 6.73 47.79 -41.42
C SER A 549 5.55 48.27 -42.25
N VAL A 550 5.26 49.57 -42.18
CA VAL A 550 4.19 50.22 -42.96
C VAL A 550 4.69 51.51 -43.60
N THR A 551 4.16 51.82 -44.78
CA THR A 551 4.43 53.09 -45.47
C THR A 551 3.44 54.16 -45.00
N VAL A 552 3.97 55.33 -44.65
CA VAL A 552 3.22 56.52 -44.27
C VAL A 552 3.55 57.67 -45.20
N THR A 553 2.56 58.16 -45.93
CA THR A 553 2.69 59.33 -46.80
C THR A 553 2.18 60.56 -46.06
N VAL A 554 3.02 61.58 -45.90
CA VAL A 554 2.66 62.87 -45.35
C VAL A 554 2.66 63.90 -46.47
N ASN A 555 1.48 64.40 -46.81
CA ASN A 555 1.31 65.48 -47.77
C ASN A 555 1.45 66.82 -47.05
N ILE A 556 2.37 67.67 -47.52
CA ILE A 556 2.43 69.05 -47.08
C ILE A 556 1.33 69.82 -47.81
N LEU A 557 0.49 70.50 -47.05
CA LEU A 557 -0.53 71.37 -47.60
C LEU A 557 0.11 72.73 -47.84
N GLU A 558 0.12 73.12 -49.11
CA GLU A 558 0.58 74.41 -49.60
C GLU A 558 -0.27 75.55 -49.04
N GLU A 559 0.39 76.62 -48.61
CA GLU A 559 -0.18 77.87 -48.14
C GLU A 559 0.52 79.04 -48.85
N ASN A 560 -0.17 80.16 -49.01
CA ASN A 560 0.42 81.37 -49.61
C ASN A 560 1.34 82.05 -48.58
N ASP A 561 2.62 81.67 -48.51
CA ASP A 561 3.62 82.27 -47.59
C ASP A 561 4.89 82.77 -48.28
N GLU A 562 5.01 82.63 -49.59
CA GLU A 562 6.05 83.26 -50.39
C GLU A 562 5.58 84.60 -50.99
N LYS A 563 6.53 85.53 -51.14
CA LYS A 563 6.24 86.88 -51.65
C LYS A 563 6.55 87.01 -53.13
N PRO A 564 5.79 87.81 -53.89
CA PRO A 564 6.03 88.01 -55.31
C PRO A 564 7.32 88.80 -55.55
N ILE A 565 8.18 88.27 -56.42
CA ILE A 565 9.44 88.89 -56.82
C ILE A 565 9.33 89.39 -58.26
N CYS A 566 9.60 90.68 -58.47
CA CYS A 566 9.52 91.31 -59.79
C CYS A 566 10.88 91.70 -60.35
N THR A 567 11.05 91.56 -61.67
CA THR A 567 12.28 91.89 -62.39
C THR A 567 12.04 92.91 -63.51
N PRO A 568 12.91 93.95 -63.60
CA PRO A 568 13.85 94.42 -62.58
C PRO A 568 13.14 95.05 -61.35
N ASN A 569 13.81 95.03 -60.19
CA ASN A 569 13.30 95.57 -58.92
C ASN A 569 13.39 97.12 -58.81
N SER A 570 14.03 97.76 -59.79
CA SER A 570 14.07 99.21 -59.94
C SER A 570 14.12 99.64 -61.41
N TYR A 571 13.51 100.79 -61.72
CA TYR A 571 13.48 101.37 -63.07
C TYR A 571 13.81 102.87 -63.02
N PHE A 572 14.50 103.35 -64.06
CA PHE A 572 14.66 104.78 -64.33
C PHE A 572 14.06 105.11 -65.70
N LEU A 573 13.18 106.12 -65.75
CA LEU A 573 12.48 106.54 -66.97
C LEU A 573 12.66 108.05 -67.15
N ALA A 574 12.80 108.50 -68.39
CA ALA A 574 12.80 109.91 -68.72
C ALA A 574 11.69 110.21 -69.73
N LEU A 575 10.71 111.04 -69.36
CA LEU A 575 9.49 111.30 -70.12
C LEU A 575 9.45 112.75 -70.56
N PRO A 576 9.12 113.07 -71.81
CA PRO A 576 8.97 114.45 -72.23
C PRO A 576 7.68 115.04 -71.65
N VAL A 577 7.69 116.35 -71.34
CA VAL A 577 6.56 117.05 -70.72
C VAL A 577 5.29 117.09 -71.59
N ASP A 578 5.44 116.96 -72.92
CA ASP A 578 4.36 116.96 -73.91
C ASP A 578 3.80 115.56 -74.24
N LEU A 579 4.17 114.54 -73.46
CA LEU A 579 3.68 113.18 -73.64
C LEU A 579 2.15 113.14 -73.52
N LYS A 580 1.47 112.56 -74.53
CA LYS A 580 0.00 112.50 -74.57
C LYS A 580 -0.56 111.59 -73.47
N VAL A 581 -1.68 112.00 -72.87
CA VAL A 581 -2.45 111.15 -71.94
C VAL A 581 -2.90 109.87 -72.64
N GLY A 582 -2.87 108.75 -71.93
CA GLY A 582 -3.15 107.41 -72.45
C GLY A 582 -1.96 106.75 -73.13
N THR A 583 -0.80 107.42 -73.21
CA THR A 583 0.41 106.83 -73.79
C THR A 583 0.95 105.73 -72.88
N ASN A 584 1.15 104.55 -73.47
CA ASN A 584 1.92 103.48 -72.83
C ASN A 584 3.40 103.86 -72.88
N ILE A 585 4.04 103.95 -71.71
CA ILE A 585 5.43 104.39 -71.63
C ILE A 585 6.33 103.31 -72.25
N GLN A 586 6.79 103.58 -73.48
CA GLN A 586 7.61 102.64 -74.24
C GLN A 586 8.91 102.34 -73.45
N ASN A 587 9.26 101.05 -73.36
CA ASN A 587 10.38 100.45 -72.59
C ASN A 587 10.17 100.17 -71.09
N PHE A 588 8.99 100.44 -70.51
CA PHE A 588 8.65 99.95 -69.17
C PHE A 588 7.87 98.64 -69.23
N LYS A 589 8.40 97.59 -68.62
CA LYS A 589 7.73 96.29 -68.45
C LYS A 589 8.11 95.71 -67.09
N LEU A 590 7.13 95.53 -66.21
CA LEU A 590 7.35 94.81 -64.96
C LEU A 590 6.89 93.37 -65.11
N THR A 591 7.76 92.41 -64.82
CA THR A 591 7.43 90.97 -64.85
C THR A 591 7.62 90.39 -63.46
N CYS A 592 6.60 89.75 -62.89
CA CYS A 592 6.64 89.20 -61.53
C CYS A 592 6.48 87.68 -61.53
N THR A 593 7.13 87.04 -60.57
CA THR A 593 7.12 85.59 -60.33
C THR A 593 6.92 85.32 -58.85
N ASP A 594 6.24 84.23 -58.56
CA ASP A 594 6.03 83.71 -57.21
C ASP A 594 6.51 82.27 -57.13
N LEU A 595 6.95 81.83 -55.95
CA LEU A 595 7.35 80.45 -55.72
C LEU A 595 6.14 79.56 -55.46
N ASP A 596 5.05 80.12 -54.93
CA ASP A 596 3.78 79.42 -54.76
C ASP A 596 3.18 78.92 -56.11
N SER A 597 2.33 77.91 -56.02
CA SER A 597 1.64 77.31 -57.17
C SER A 597 0.52 78.20 -57.73
N SER A 598 0.14 77.91 -58.98
CA SER A 598 -0.82 78.70 -59.76
C SER A 598 -2.21 78.84 -59.11
N PRO A 599 -2.97 79.92 -59.35
CA PRO A 599 -2.75 80.92 -60.41
C PRO A 599 -1.85 82.09 -59.98
N ARG A 600 -0.76 82.30 -60.74
CA ARG A 600 0.17 83.43 -60.60
C ARG A 600 -0.44 84.71 -61.17
N SER A 601 -1.46 85.22 -60.50
CA SER A 601 -2.10 86.49 -60.78
C SER A 601 -1.65 87.50 -59.75
N PHE A 602 -1.10 88.62 -60.20
CA PHE A 602 -0.65 89.69 -59.31
C PHE A 602 -1.51 90.93 -59.45
N ARG A 603 -1.60 91.70 -58.37
CA ARG A 603 -2.18 93.04 -58.33
C ARG A 603 -1.05 94.06 -58.20
N TYR A 604 -1.09 95.08 -59.04
CA TYR A 604 -0.13 96.17 -59.06
C TYR A 604 -0.79 97.45 -58.57
N SER A 605 -0.25 98.04 -57.52
CA SER A 605 -0.68 99.34 -57.04
C SER A 605 0.51 100.28 -56.87
N ILE A 606 0.27 101.56 -57.12
CA ILE A 606 1.28 102.61 -56.92
C ILE A 606 0.97 103.25 -55.57
N GLY A 607 1.89 103.13 -54.63
CA GLY A 607 1.83 103.76 -53.32
C GLY A 607 2.36 105.19 -53.36
N ALA A 608 3.34 105.47 -52.50
CA ALA A 608 3.91 106.81 -52.36
C ALA A 608 4.61 107.31 -53.64
N GLY A 609 4.54 108.62 -53.90
CA GLY A 609 5.29 109.32 -54.96
C GLY A 609 4.54 109.61 -56.26
N ASN A 610 3.33 109.06 -56.44
CA ASN A 610 2.48 109.35 -57.61
C ASN A 610 1.70 110.66 -57.44
N VAL A 611 2.42 111.77 -57.30
CA VAL A 611 1.81 113.09 -57.13
C VAL A 611 0.90 113.39 -58.31
N ASN A 612 -0.28 113.97 -58.05
CA ASN A 612 -1.31 114.31 -59.04
C ASN A 612 -1.85 113.11 -59.88
N ASN A 613 -1.56 111.87 -59.46
CA ASN A 613 -2.02 110.62 -60.10
C ASN A 613 -1.70 110.57 -61.60
N HIS A 614 -0.48 110.97 -61.99
CA HIS A 614 -0.03 110.93 -63.39
C HIS A 614 0.15 109.53 -63.94
N PHE A 615 0.39 108.53 -63.08
CA PHE A 615 0.73 107.18 -63.52
C PHE A 615 -0.29 106.14 -63.04
N THR A 616 -0.56 105.15 -63.87
CA THR A 616 -1.29 103.93 -63.48
C THR A 616 -0.71 102.69 -64.16
N PHE A 617 -1.07 101.51 -63.66
CA PHE A 617 -0.74 100.23 -64.28
C PHE A 617 -1.89 99.72 -65.15
N SER A 618 -1.55 99.16 -66.31
CA SER A 618 -2.52 98.53 -67.20
C SER A 618 -1.93 97.26 -67.83
N PRO A 619 -2.47 96.05 -67.52
CA PRO A 619 -3.50 95.80 -66.51
C PRO A 619 -2.97 96.01 -65.09
N ASN A 620 -3.84 96.43 -64.15
CA ASN A 620 -3.50 96.60 -62.74
C ASN A 620 -3.73 95.31 -61.90
N ALA A 621 -4.36 94.29 -62.47
CA ALA A 621 -4.56 92.98 -61.85
C ALA A 621 -4.68 91.88 -62.92
N GLY A 622 -4.55 90.61 -62.53
CA GLY A 622 -4.85 89.49 -63.43
C GLY A 622 -3.75 89.13 -64.42
N SER A 623 -2.54 89.69 -64.27
CA SER A 623 -1.41 89.41 -65.17
C SER A 623 -0.07 89.39 -64.43
N ASN A 624 0.85 88.54 -64.88
CA ASN A 624 2.26 88.56 -64.46
C ASN A 624 3.11 89.63 -65.16
N VAL A 625 2.51 90.39 -66.08
CA VAL A 625 3.14 91.51 -66.77
C VAL A 625 2.25 92.74 -66.69
N THR A 626 2.79 93.85 -66.22
CA THR A 626 2.12 95.15 -66.29
C THR A 626 2.96 96.22 -66.99
N ARG A 627 2.28 97.25 -67.48
CA ARG A 627 2.88 98.41 -68.16
C ARG A 627 2.40 99.70 -67.49
N LEU A 628 3.26 100.70 -67.49
CA LEU A 628 2.99 102.01 -66.90
C LEU A 628 2.32 102.91 -67.95
N LEU A 629 1.18 103.47 -67.61
CA LEU A 629 0.41 104.39 -68.43
C LEU A 629 0.42 105.79 -67.82
N LEU A 630 0.50 106.82 -68.67
CA LEU A 630 0.30 108.20 -68.27
C LEU A 630 -1.21 108.54 -68.28
N THR A 631 -1.80 108.86 -67.14
CA THR A 631 -3.25 109.10 -66.96
C THR A 631 -3.64 110.57 -66.96
N SER A 632 -2.71 111.47 -66.64
CA SER A 632 -2.95 112.92 -66.68
C SER A 632 -1.73 113.63 -67.26
N ARG A 633 -1.99 114.73 -67.97
CA ARG A 633 -0.93 115.55 -68.59
C ARG A 633 -0.12 116.23 -67.50
N PHE A 634 1.17 116.43 -67.72
CA PHE A 634 1.98 117.29 -66.85
C PHE A 634 1.62 118.76 -67.10
N ASP A 635 1.33 119.51 -66.04
CA ASP A 635 0.91 120.91 -66.06
C ASP A 635 1.80 121.80 -65.18
N TYR A 636 3.04 121.99 -65.63
CA TYR A 636 3.99 122.91 -65.00
C TYR A 636 3.67 124.38 -65.27
N ALA A 637 3.09 124.70 -66.44
CA ALA A 637 2.77 126.08 -66.82
C ALA A 637 1.58 126.65 -66.03
N GLY A 638 0.59 125.80 -65.71
CA GLY A 638 -0.54 126.12 -64.84
C GLY A 638 -0.23 126.00 -63.34
N GLY A 639 0.99 125.55 -62.97
CA GLY A 639 1.46 125.46 -61.59
C GLY A 639 0.96 124.26 -60.78
N LEU A 640 0.26 123.31 -61.43
CA LEU A 640 -0.21 122.06 -60.81
C LEU A 640 0.95 121.13 -60.49
N ASP A 641 1.94 121.06 -61.40
CA ASP A 641 3.16 120.27 -61.22
C ASP A 641 4.35 121.17 -60.84
N LYS A 642 5.01 120.79 -59.74
CA LYS A 642 6.18 121.52 -59.18
C LYS A 642 7.44 120.66 -59.11
N ILE A 643 7.33 119.35 -59.29
CA ILE A 643 8.42 118.39 -59.19
C ILE A 643 8.72 117.82 -60.56
N TRP A 644 10.00 117.78 -60.94
CA TRP A 644 10.45 117.19 -62.20
C TRP A 644 10.85 115.73 -62.07
N ASP A 645 11.09 115.27 -60.84
CA ASP A 645 11.53 113.91 -60.52
C ASP A 645 10.49 113.23 -59.61
N TYR A 646 9.85 112.18 -60.12
CA TYR A 646 8.87 111.36 -59.40
C TYR A 646 9.55 110.06 -58.95
N LYS A 647 9.38 109.68 -57.68
CA LYS A 647 9.88 108.40 -57.15
C LYS A 647 8.71 107.57 -56.63
N LEU A 648 8.24 106.65 -57.45
CA LEU A 648 7.08 105.80 -57.18
C LEU A 648 7.51 104.53 -56.43
N LEU A 649 6.81 104.22 -55.34
CA LEU A 649 6.88 102.91 -54.69
C LEU A 649 5.70 102.06 -55.20
N VAL A 650 6.00 100.91 -55.79
CA VAL A 650 5.00 100.01 -56.38
C VAL A 650 4.89 98.78 -55.51
N TYR A 651 3.66 98.46 -55.12
CA TYR A 651 3.32 97.24 -54.40
C TYR A 651 2.79 96.22 -55.39
N VAL A 652 3.33 95.00 -55.30
CA VAL A 652 2.87 93.85 -56.05
C VAL A 652 2.39 92.83 -55.05
N THR A 653 1.10 92.53 -55.10
CA THR A 653 0.44 91.59 -54.19
C THR A 653 0.04 90.35 -54.97
N ASP A 654 0.38 89.17 -54.47
CA ASP A 654 -0.11 87.92 -55.04
C ASP A 654 -1.61 87.74 -54.75
N ASP A 655 -2.28 86.98 -55.62
CA ASP A 655 -3.58 86.39 -55.34
C ASP A 655 -3.48 84.84 -55.38
N ASN A 656 -2.29 84.28 -55.15
CA ASN A 656 -2.04 82.83 -55.33
C ASN A 656 -2.87 82.03 -54.30
N LEU A 657 -3.31 80.83 -54.68
CA LEU A 657 -4.08 79.91 -53.83
C LEU A 657 -5.44 80.44 -53.31
N LEU A 658 -5.91 81.59 -53.78
CA LEU A 658 -7.17 82.20 -53.37
C LEU A 658 -8.29 82.05 -54.41
N SER A 659 -9.34 81.31 -54.07
CA SER A 659 -10.57 81.24 -54.86
C SER A 659 -11.56 82.33 -54.46
N GLY A 660 -11.89 83.21 -55.41
CA GLY A 660 -13.04 84.13 -55.43
C GLY A 660 -13.43 84.82 -54.11
N ARG A 661 -14.19 84.14 -53.24
CA ARG A 661 -14.79 84.71 -52.03
C ARG A 661 -13.85 84.89 -50.83
N LYS A 662 -12.65 84.29 -50.84
CA LYS A 662 -11.68 84.39 -49.71
C LYS A 662 -10.70 85.57 -49.80
N GLN A 663 -10.74 86.36 -50.89
CA GLN A 663 -9.77 87.43 -51.14
C GLN A 663 -9.81 88.61 -50.16
N ALA A 664 -10.88 88.77 -49.37
CA ALA A 664 -11.01 89.90 -48.43
C ALA A 664 -10.38 89.66 -47.05
N GLU A 665 -10.11 88.39 -46.68
CA GLU A 665 -9.59 87.98 -45.37
C GLU A 665 -8.28 87.20 -45.46
N ALA A 666 -7.79 86.96 -46.68
CA ALA A 666 -6.60 86.17 -46.92
C ALA A 666 -5.32 86.93 -46.58
N LEU A 667 -4.35 86.18 -46.04
CA LEU A 667 -2.95 86.61 -46.02
C LEU A 667 -2.45 86.67 -47.45
N VAL A 668 -2.17 87.88 -47.89
CA VAL A 668 -1.55 88.16 -49.18
C VAL A 668 -0.14 88.66 -48.91
N GLU A 669 0.85 88.11 -49.60
CA GLU A 669 2.21 88.59 -49.48
C GLU A 669 2.43 89.75 -50.47
N THR A 670 3.32 90.68 -50.14
CA THR A 670 3.49 91.91 -50.94
C THR A 670 4.96 92.21 -51.19
N GLY A 671 5.34 92.16 -52.47
CA GLY A 671 6.62 92.63 -52.98
C GLY A 671 6.61 94.12 -53.30
N THR A 672 7.80 94.72 -53.38
CA THR A 672 7.96 96.16 -53.69
C THR A 672 8.95 96.44 -54.81
N VAL A 673 8.63 97.39 -55.69
CA VAL A 673 9.47 97.85 -56.81
C VAL A 673 9.56 99.37 -56.79
N THR A 674 10.73 99.95 -57.10
CA THR A 674 10.93 101.41 -57.11
C THR A 674 11.06 101.95 -58.54
N LEU A 675 10.24 102.94 -58.93
CA LEU A 675 10.37 103.62 -60.22
C LEU A 675 10.80 105.07 -60.00
N SER A 676 11.85 105.50 -60.70
CA SER A 676 12.29 106.90 -60.74
C SER A 676 11.99 107.47 -62.12
N ILE A 677 11.15 108.49 -62.20
CA ILE A 677 10.70 109.09 -63.46
C ILE A 677 11.11 110.56 -63.48
N LYS A 678 11.92 110.94 -64.46
CA LYS A 678 12.33 112.31 -64.70
C LYS A 678 11.55 112.90 -65.87
N VAL A 679 10.83 113.98 -65.64
CA VAL A 679 10.14 114.72 -66.69
C VAL A 679 11.12 115.69 -67.36
N ILE A 680 11.14 115.73 -68.68
CA ILE A 680 12.06 116.54 -69.49
C ILE A 680 11.28 117.72 -70.10
N PRO A 681 11.72 118.98 -69.88
CA PRO A 681 11.07 120.17 -70.45
C PRO A 681 11.25 120.29 -71.97
N HIS A 682 10.46 121.16 -72.61
CA HIS A 682 10.57 121.45 -74.05
C HIS A 682 11.99 121.97 -74.40
N PRO A 683 12.62 121.48 -75.48
CA PRO A 683 13.88 122.02 -75.96
C PRO A 683 13.71 123.46 -76.48
N THR A 684 14.42 124.43 -75.89
CA THR A 684 14.16 125.88 -76.06
C THR A 684 15.07 126.60 -77.07
N THR A 685 15.59 125.95 -78.12
CA THR A 685 16.39 126.67 -79.14
C THR A 685 16.21 126.14 -80.56
N VAL A 686 15.71 126.99 -81.46
CA VAL A 686 15.81 126.85 -82.93
C VAL A 686 17.06 127.62 -83.36
N ILE A 687 18.07 126.93 -83.88
CA ILE A 687 19.28 127.55 -84.46
C ILE A 687 19.30 127.23 -85.95
N THR A 688 19.23 128.28 -86.79
CA THR A 688 19.51 128.26 -88.22
C THR A 688 21.00 128.56 -88.48
N SER A 689 21.74 127.62 -89.07
CA SER A 689 23.04 127.86 -89.73
C SER A 689 23.40 126.71 -90.68
N PRO A 690 24.00 126.96 -91.86
CA PRO A 690 24.18 125.97 -92.93
C PRO A 690 25.48 125.15 -92.79
N ARG A 691 25.32 123.83 -92.52
CA ARG A 691 26.22 122.65 -92.73
C ARG A 691 27.72 122.71 -92.32
N PRO A 692 28.38 121.55 -92.04
CA PRO A 692 27.91 120.23 -91.65
C PRO A 692 28.29 119.86 -90.19
N ARG A 693 27.50 118.96 -89.59
CA ARG A 693 27.70 118.42 -88.24
C ARG A 693 28.87 117.44 -88.20
N VAL A 694 29.82 117.69 -87.30
CA VAL A 694 30.73 116.66 -86.77
C VAL A 694 30.01 115.92 -85.65
N THR A 695 29.84 114.61 -85.80
CA THR A 695 29.29 113.72 -84.78
C THR A 695 30.44 113.32 -83.84
N TYR A 696 30.37 113.74 -82.58
CA TYR A 696 31.20 113.12 -81.52
C TYR A 696 30.56 111.80 -81.13
N GLN A 697 31.20 110.69 -81.47
CA GLN A 697 30.89 109.36 -80.97
C GLN A 697 31.48 109.24 -79.56
N VAL A 698 30.66 109.32 -78.51
CA VAL A 698 31.10 109.04 -77.14
C VAL A 698 30.99 107.54 -76.89
N LEU A 699 32.14 106.90 -76.73
CA LEU A 699 32.36 105.50 -76.40
C LEU A 699 31.68 105.12 -75.07
N ARG A 700 30.75 104.15 -75.06
CA ARG A 700 30.34 103.46 -73.82
C ARG A 700 31.21 102.23 -73.63
N LYS A 701 32.12 102.30 -72.66
CA LYS A 701 32.84 101.13 -72.14
C LYS A 701 32.12 100.68 -70.87
N ASN A 702 31.39 99.56 -70.95
CA ASN A 702 30.98 98.86 -69.74
C ASN A 702 32.22 98.16 -69.18
N VAL A 703 32.55 98.45 -67.92
CA VAL A 703 33.58 97.75 -67.15
C VAL A 703 32.85 97.04 -66.00
N TYR A 704 33.43 95.91 -65.56
CA TYR A 704 33.12 95.02 -64.41
C TYR A 704 32.40 93.70 -64.77
N SER A 705 32.81 92.52 -64.27
CA SER A 705 33.88 92.14 -63.32
C SER A 705 34.36 90.68 -63.57
N PRO A 706 35.54 90.24 -63.05
CA PRO A 706 36.10 88.89 -63.27
C PRO A 706 35.42 87.73 -62.53
N SER A 707 34.17 87.87 -62.07
CA SER A 707 33.44 86.80 -61.37
C SER A 707 32.07 86.53 -62.00
N ALA A 708 32.04 86.47 -63.33
CA ALA A 708 30.99 85.79 -64.08
C ALA A 708 31.62 84.57 -64.77
#